data_AF-A0ABD5X485-F1
#
_entry.id   AF-A0ABD5X485-F1
#
_cell.length_a   1.000
_cell.length_b   1.000
_cell.length_c   1.000
_cell.angle_alpha   90.00
_cell.angle_beta   90.00
_cell.angle_gamma   90.00
#
_symmetry.space_group_name_H-M   'P 1'
#
loop_
_entity.id
_entity.type
_entity.pdbx_description
1 polymer ?
#
loop_
_entity_poly.entity_id
_entity_poly.type
_entity_poly.pdbx_seq_one_letter_code
_entity_poly.pdbx_strand_id
1 'polypeptide(L)'
;MTDDPTPEHDRDADADERPDEQPGDVSTDGVANARQLPASIADLDLAPAAERRVGDADPGDLDEPPVPWARYGAETEPITHDVVDDGAAIDLDDTRVQLSRELSELAFQRRVLHEAVDERNPLLQRLRFLGITTKNMDEFFMKRVGGLKQQLAAGVTETTPDGRSPREQWEAVLDHAHDIFEQQSTCYAESVEPALREAGIHIVSWDELTAHERDRLGEHFERQVMPTLTPLTFDPAHPFPFISNLSLSIAVLTRDEEGERRFSRVKVPQNRPRLVPVGAVSENPGTAGAVEQTADDDDPIRFLPLERLIEANLDALFPDTEVVSASTFRVTRNAEVRRNEEVAEGLIEMIEDVLRQRRFATVVRLEVADDTPDEVRDLLVEHLDVSRREVFDRPEPLALDGFETVVDLDRPDLKPDPWTPQRHPRFAGIDADRPQDLFAELRRDDVLVHHPYQSFGGTVQTFLDAAAHDPDVLAIKAAIYRTAPDSKVIGSLIDAAKNGKEVAVMVELKARFDEENNLRWVKRLEEEGIHVAYGTIGLKTHSKVALVVREEDGDVATYAHVGTGNYHSGTAKGYVDLGLFTADEAIGGDLVNLFNSFTTHARHREYDRLLVAPENLRSRVTELIRNEAAVARDGGDARIVAKMNALEDPEIVRELYRAARAGVDIDLIVRGICRLRPGIEGLSGTVRVHSVVGRFLEHSRIYYFANGEDDGAPAYFVGSADWMTRNLDRRVEAVAPVDDPAIRAELETVLAHMLADNRRRWLMRPDGSYVQLDPGEGDPTLDTHERLAERARQAAPEADTRSSSSDPGREPEVDLDEIYTDMDDR
;
A
#
# COMPACT_ATOMS: atom_id res chain seq x y z
N MET A 1 74.72 -34.11 8.48
CA MET A 1 75.97 -33.31 8.53
C MET A 1 75.52 -31.88 8.25
N THR A 2 75.19 -31.11 9.30
CA THR A 2 76.10 -30.17 10.01
C THR A 2 76.54 -29.08 9.02
N ASP A 3 76.25 -27.79 9.17
CA ASP A 3 76.29 -26.95 10.37
C ASP A 3 75.48 -25.65 10.20
N ASP A 4 75.08 -25.11 11.34
CA ASP A 4 74.73 -23.71 11.62
C ASP A 4 76.03 -22.85 11.62
N PRO A 5 76.02 -21.53 11.35
CA PRO A 5 75.80 -20.59 12.45
C PRO A 5 75.06 -19.27 12.11
N THR A 6 74.19 -18.88 13.05
CA THR A 6 73.74 -17.54 13.53
C THR A 6 74.44 -16.26 13.03
N PRO A 7 73.72 -15.12 13.01
CA PRO A 7 73.85 -14.17 14.13
C PRO A 7 72.55 -13.53 14.68
N GLU A 8 72.63 -13.19 15.98
CA GLU A 8 71.94 -12.21 16.85
C GLU A 8 71.41 -10.94 16.16
N HIS A 9 70.49 -10.08 16.64
CA HIS A 9 69.61 -9.82 17.80
C HIS A 9 68.65 -8.72 17.22
N ASP A 10 67.33 -8.64 17.43
CA ASP A 10 66.64 -8.09 18.60
C ASP A 10 65.14 -7.92 18.26
N ARG A 11 64.35 -7.61 19.28
CA ARG A 11 62.90 -7.82 19.45
C ARG A 11 61.96 -6.79 18.78
N ASP A 12 60.69 -7.21 18.80
CA ASP A 12 59.45 -6.45 19.02
C ASP A 12 58.46 -6.28 17.86
N ALA A 13 57.20 -6.43 18.25
CA ALA A 13 55.96 -6.51 17.49
C ALA A 13 55.43 -5.12 17.11
N ASP A 14 54.64 -5.07 16.03
CA ASP A 14 53.44 -4.23 15.82
C ASP A 14 52.97 -4.46 14.36
N ALA A 15 51.75 -4.97 14.12
CA ALA A 15 50.53 -4.21 13.85
C ALA A 15 50.66 -3.35 12.58
N ASP A 16 50.16 -3.86 11.46
CA ASP A 16 50.16 -3.19 10.15
C ASP A 16 48.77 -2.56 9.92
N GLU A 17 48.75 -1.23 9.96
CA GLU A 17 47.60 -0.35 9.76
C GLU A 17 47.13 -0.39 8.30
N ARG A 18 45.84 -0.63 8.07
CA ARG A 18 45.16 -0.30 6.81
C ARG A 18 44.62 1.13 6.92
N PRO A 19 44.67 1.95 5.86
CA PRO A 19 44.20 3.33 5.94
C PRO A 19 42.67 3.37 5.98
N ASP A 20 42.15 4.04 7.00
CA ASP A 20 40.75 4.48 7.09
C ASP A 20 40.47 5.52 5.99
N GLU A 21 39.72 5.13 4.96
CA GLU A 21 38.98 6.08 4.12
C GLU A 21 37.65 6.38 4.82
N GLN A 22 37.58 7.55 5.48
CA GLN A 22 36.33 8.12 5.96
C GLN A 22 35.41 8.45 4.76
N PRO A 23 34.11 8.13 4.81
CA PRO A 23 33.17 8.63 3.81
C PRO A 23 33.10 10.16 3.95
N GLY A 24 33.26 10.85 2.81
CA GLY A 24 33.26 12.30 2.74
C GLY A 24 31.98 12.92 3.30
N ASP A 25 32.19 14.00 4.05
CA ASP A 25 31.18 14.87 4.64
C ASP A 25 30.20 15.37 3.56
N VAL A 26 28.94 14.91 3.64
CA VAL A 26 27.83 15.41 2.82
C VAL A 26 27.50 16.82 3.30
N SER A 27 27.55 17.82 2.41
CA SER A 27 27.33 19.21 2.81
C SER A 27 25.98 19.39 3.53
N THR A 28 26.04 19.99 4.71
CA THR A 28 24.88 20.25 5.58
C THR A 28 23.96 21.36 5.06
N ASP A 29 24.35 22.06 3.99
CA ASP A 29 23.61 23.22 3.47
C ASP A 29 22.31 22.82 2.75
N GLY A 30 22.26 21.65 2.10
CA GLY A 30 21.03 21.15 1.48
C GLY A 30 19.96 20.67 2.47
N VAL A 31 20.35 20.36 3.71
CA VAL A 31 19.43 19.93 4.79
C VAL A 31 18.73 21.13 5.44
N ALA A 32 19.33 22.33 5.37
CA ALA A 32 18.75 23.55 5.95
C ALA A 32 17.55 24.07 5.13
N ASN A 33 17.58 23.95 3.79
CA ASN A 33 16.47 24.40 2.93
C ASN A 33 15.22 23.51 3.04
N ALA A 34 15.37 22.22 3.33
CA ALA A 34 14.22 21.30 3.48
C ALA A 34 13.43 21.52 4.80
N ARG A 35 13.98 22.30 5.74
CA ARG A 35 13.37 22.57 7.06
C ARG A 35 12.68 23.92 7.18
N GLN A 36 12.75 24.78 6.16
CA GLN A 36 12.09 26.09 6.18
C GLN A 36 10.81 26.02 5.36
N LEU A 37 9.67 25.91 6.04
CA LEU A 37 8.37 26.26 5.45
C LEU A 37 8.35 27.77 5.17
N PRO A 38 7.63 28.26 4.14
CA PRO A 38 7.43 29.68 3.93
C PRO A 38 6.77 30.34 5.16
N ALA A 39 7.18 31.57 5.46
CA ALA A 39 6.95 32.27 6.73
C ALA A 39 5.50 32.71 7.03
N SER A 40 4.49 32.27 6.29
CA SER A 40 3.08 32.59 6.60
C SER A 40 2.09 31.54 6.09
N ILE A 41 2.13 30.36 6.73
CA ILE A 41 1.05 29.35 6.67
C ILE A 41 -0.14 29.76 7.59
N ALA A 42 0.05 30.75 8.46
CA ALA A 42 -0.96 31.22 9.42
C ALA A 42 -2.15 31.97 8.79
N ASP A 43 -2.02 32.46 7.55
CA ASP A 43 -3.06 33.23 6.85
C ASP A 43 -3.93 32.37 5.90
N LEU A 44 -3.86 31.04 6.04
CA LEU A 44 -4.61 30.10 5.22
C LEU A 44 -6.11 30.09 5.57
N ASP A 45 -6.88 31.03 5.01
CA ASP A 45 -8.34 30.92 4.98
C ASP A 45 -8.78 29.83 3.99
N LEU A 46 -8.66 28.57 4.42
CA LEU A 46 -9.06 27.35 3.71
C LEU A 46 -10.53 26.96 4.01
N ALA A 47 -11.36 27.94 4.39
CA ALA A 47 -12.78 27.75 4.58
C ALA A 47 -13.45 27.23 3.29
N PRO A 48 -14.47 26.37 3.39
CA PRO A 48 -15.18 25.85 2.24
C PRO A 48 -15.75 26.99 1.39
N ALA A 49 -15.56 26.95 0.08
CA ALA A 49 -16.15 27.91 -0.88
C ALA A 49 -17.69 28.02 -0.74
N ALA A 50 -18.34 27.01 -0.15
CA ALA A 50 -19.78 26.96 0.11
C ALA A 50 -20.29 28.03 1.10
N GLU A 51 -19.43 28.65 1.92
CA GLU A 51 -19.87 29.70 2.86
C GLU A 51 -19.82 31.13 2.30
N ARG A 52 -19.27 31.33 1.09
CA ARG A 52 -19.38 32.63 0.40
C ARG A 52 -20.78 32.77 -0.20
N ARG A 53 -21.76 33.12 0.65
CA ARG A 53 -23.00 33.72 0.15
C ARG A 53 -22.63 34.96 -0.65
N VAL A 54 -22.97 34.97 -1.93
CA VAL A 54 -23.00 36.16 -2.79
C VAL A 54 -24.01 37.14 -2.17
N GLY A 55 -23.59 37.96 -1.20
CA GLY A 55 -24.51 38.88 -0.53
C GLY A 55 -23.99 39.74 0.62
N ASP A 56 -23.00 39.32 1.43
CA ASP A 56 -22.72 39.98 2.72
C ASP A 56 -21.27 40.48 2.93
N ALA A 57 -20.42 40.55 1.89
CA ALA A 57 -19.12 41.21 2.01
C ALA A 57 -19.24 42.73 1.79
N ASP A 58 -18.81 43.54 2.77
CA ASP A 58 -18.63 44.99 2.63
C ASP A 58 -17.57 45.24 1.52
N PRO A 59 -17.80 46.10 0.51
CA PRO A 59 -16.93 46.23 -0.66
C PRO A 59 -15.52 46.78 -0.39
N GLY A 60 -15.13 46.95 0.88
CA GLY A 60 -13.89 47.60 1.31
C GLY A 60 -12.84 46.71 2.00
N ASP A 61 -13.14 45.44 2.30
CA ASP A 61 -12.24 44.54 3.05
C ASP A 61 -11.71 43.34 2.22
N LEU A 62 -11.73 43.43 0.88
CA LEU A 62 -11.29 42.38 -0.05
C LEU A 62 -10.08 42.79 -0.92
N ASP A 63 -9.06 43.42 -0.33
CA ASP A 63 -7.85 43.83 -1.07
C ASP A 63 -6.69 42.82 -1.02
N GLU A 64 -6.89 41.62 -0.47
CA GLU A 64 -5.96 40.50 -0.66
C GLU A 64 -6.56 39.44 -1.61
N PRO A 65 -5.92 39.17 -2.76
CA PRO A 65 -6.37 38.10 -3.64
C PRO A 65 -6.23 36.75 -2.91
N PRO A 66 -7.20 35.83 -3.03
CA PRO A 66 -7.06 34.49 -2.46
C PRO A 66 -5.77 33.86 -3.00
N VAL A 67 -4.95 33.32 -2.08
CA VAL A 67 -3.70 32.64 -2.44
C VAL A 67 -4.04 31.49 -3.40
N PRO A 68 -3.52 31.47 -4.64
CA PRO A 68 -3.79 30.37 -5.56
C PRO A 68 -3.21 29.09 -4.98
N TRP A 69 -4.04 28.07 -4.76
CA TRP A 69 -3.59 26.78 -4.23
C TRP A 69 -2.45 26.16 -5.05
N ALA A 70 -2.44 26.48 -6.34
CA ALA A 70 -1.40 26.20 -7.30
C ALA A 70 -0.06 26.89 -6.99
N ARG A 71 0.15 27.50 -5.81
CA ARG A 71 1.47 28.00 -5.39
C ARG A 71 2.08 27.21 -4.24
N TYR A 72 1.31 26.39 -3.51
CA TYR A 72 1.83 25.69 -2.32
C TYR A 72 2.97 24.72 -2.61
N GLY A 73 2.88 23.98 -3.72
CA GLY A 73 3.99 23.15 -4.17
C GLY A 73 5.17 24.00 -4.69
N ALA A 74 4.87 25.09 -5.42
CA ALA A 74 5.88 25.97 -6.02
C ALA A 74 6.75 26.69 -4.99
N GLU A 75 6.18 27.03 -3.82
CA GLU A 75 6.86 27.66 -2.69
C GLU A 75 7.79 26.69 -1.96
N THR A 76 7.63 25.38 -2.16
CA THR A 76 8.60 24.38 -1.70
C THR A 76 9.72 24.30 -2.74
N GLU A 77 10.91 24.80 -2.44
CA GLU A 77 12.04 24.64 -3.37
C GLU A 77 12.41 23.16 -3.54
N PRO A 78 12.69 22.69 -4.78
CA PRO A 78 13.18 21.33 -4.98
C PRO A 78 14.48 21.12 -4.21
N ILE A 79 14.67 19.94 -3.63
CA ILE A 79 15.98 19.58 -3.07
C ILE A 79 16.92 19.39 -4.26
N THR A 80 17.85 20.31 -4.44
CA THR A 80 18.88 20.23 -5.46
C THR A 80 20.09 19.46 -4.95
N HIS A 81 20.82 18.84 -5.87
CA HIS A 81 22.14 18.30 -5.60
C HIS A 81 23.12 18.98 -6.54
N ASP A 82 24.17 19.60 -6.00
CA ASP A 82 25.29 20.08 -6.80
C ASP A 82 26.13 18.86 -7.19
N VAL A 83 26.31 18.55 -8.49
CA VAL A 83 27.59 18.03 -9.04
C VAL A 83 27.56 18.03 -10.59
N VAL A 84 28.45 18.87 -11.15
CA VAL A 84 29.48 18.66 -12.21
C VAL A 84 29.12 17.84 -13.48
N ASP A 85 28.93 18.49 -14.65
CA ASP A 85 30.00 18.73 -15.66
C ASP A 85 29.49 19.36 -16.99
N ASP A 86 30.25 20.35 -17.48
CA ASP A 86 30.46 20.85 -18.86
C ASP A 86 29.31 21.04 -19.86
N GLY A 87 28.26 21.79 -19.53
CA GLY A 87 27.47 22.55 -20.54
C GLY A 87 26.84 21.76 -21.71
N ALA A 88 26.83 20.42 -21.64
CA ALA A 88 26.28 19.51 -22.62
C ALA A 88 24.85 19.17 -22.22
N ALA A 89 23.93 19.19 -23.18
CA ALA A 89 22.54 18.82 -22.94
C ALA A 89 22.47 17.37 -22.46
N ILE A 90 21.88 17.11 -21.28
CA ILE A 90 21.67 15.76 -20.74
C ILE A 90 20.79 14.98 -21.73
N ASP A 91 21.22 13.78 -22.14
CA ASP A 91 20.44 12.90 -23.01
C ASP A 91 19.32 12.21 -22.20
N LEU A 92 18.07 12.24 -22.71
CA LEU A 92 16.93 11.61 -22.03
C LEU A 92 16.88 10.08 -22.24
N ASP A 93 17.68 9.57 -23.17
CA ASP A 93 17.86 8.12 -23.38
C ASP A 93 19.01 7.56 -22.52
N ASP A 94 19.73 8.41 -21.76
CA ASP A 94 20.73 7.98 -20.81
C ASP A 94 20.08 7.26 -19.63
N THR A 95 20.55 6.05 -19.33
CA THR A 95 20.01 5.20 -18.26
C THR A 95 20.12 5.83 -16.87
N ARG A 96 21.01 6.80 -16.67
CA ARG A 96 21.21 7.48 -15.38
C ARG A 96 20.11 8.49 -15.05
N VAL A 97 19.20 8.81 -15.99
CA VAL A 97 18.15 9.81 -15.75
C VAL A 97 16.93 9.25 -15.03
N GLN A 98 16.77 7.93 -14.92
CA GLN A 98 15.64 7.31 -14.22
C GLN A 98 16.11 6.44 -13.05
N LEU A 99 15.27 6.33 -12.03
CA LEU A 99 15.50 5.47 -10.88
C LEU A 99 15.02 4.04 -11.15
N SER A 100 15.62 3.10 -10.43
CA SER A 100 15.14 1.71 -10.36
C SER A 100 13.74 1.67 -9.76
N ARG A 101 12.86 0.88 -10.39
CA ARG A 101 11.51 0.63 -9.88
C ARG A 101 11.57 -0.06 -8.51
N GLU A 102 12.41 -1.09 -8.39
CA GLU A 102 12.57 -1.93 -7.22
C GLU A 102 13.12 -1.13 -6.02
N LEU A 103 14.14 -0.29 -6.25
CA LEU A 103 14.70 0.55 -5.20
C LEU A 103 13.71 1.65 -4.76
N SER A 104 12.92 2.18 -5.69
CA SER A 104 11.85 3.13 -5.39
C SER A 104 10.74 2.50 -4.54
N GLU A 105 10.43 1.22 -4.77
CA GLU A 105 9.52 0.44 -3.94
C GLU A 105 10.08 0.22 -2.52
N LEU A 106 11.37 -0.09 -2.38
CA LEU A 106 12.03 -0.18 -1.07
C LEU A 106 12.08 1.18 -0.35
N ALA A 107 12.22 2.30 -1.07
CA ALA A 107 12.13 3.64 -0.50
C ALA A 107 10.71 3.95 0.02
N PHE A 108 9.67 3.40 -0.59
CA PHE A 108 8.32 3.40 -0.01
C PHE A 108 8.27 2.57 1.28
N GLN A 109 8.82 1.35 1.30
CA GLN A 109 8.81 0.53 2.53
C GLN A 109 9.57 1.17 3.69
N ARG A 110 10.64 1.93 3.42
CA ARG A 110 11.33 2.75 4.44
C ARG A 110 10.43 3.80 5.06
N ARG A 111 9.57 4.46 4.27
CA ARG A 111 8.58 5.43 4.79
C ARG A 111 7.47 4.76 5.57
N VAL A 112 7.04 3.56 5.17
CA VAL A 112 6.09 2.75 5.96
C VAL A 112 6.70 2.34 7.30
N LEU A 113 7.95 1.87 7.30
CA LEU A 113 8.67 1.55 8.54
C LEU A 113 8.86 2.79 9.43
N HIS A 114 9.06 3.96 8.82
CA HIS A 114 9.20 5.20 9.58
C HIS A 114 7.98 5.50 10.46
N GLU A 115 6.77 5.11 10.06
CA GLU A 115 5.57 5.29 10.90
C GLU A 115 5.63 4.47 12.22
N ALA A 116 6.46 3.42 12.29
CA ALA A 116 6.76 2.72 13.54
C ALA A 116 7.87 3.39 14.35
N VAL A 117 8.83 4.02 13.68
CA VAL A 117 9.96 4.74 14.29
C VAL A 117 9.49 6.07 14.89
N ASP A 118 8.53 6.73 14.26
CA ASP A 118 8.02 8.03 14.66
C ASP A 118 7.19 7.98 15.95
N GLU A 119 7.76 8.50 17.04
CA GLU A 119 7.13 8.51 18.37
C GLU A 119 5.91 9.45 18.46
N ARG A 120 5.69 10.31 17.45
CA ARG A 120 4.45 11.10 17.34
C ARG A 120 3.23 10.23 17.02
N ASN A 121 3.42 8.98 16.60
CA ASN A 121 2.34 8.01 16.41
C ASN A 121 2.06 7.23 17.71
N PRO A 122 0.77 6.93 18.04
CA PRO A 122 0.41 6.07 19.16
C PRO A 122 1.09 4.70 19.16
N LEU A 123 1.39 4.18 20.34
CA LEU A 123 2.23 2.99 20.52
C LEU A 123 1.71 1.74 19.79
N LEU A 124 0.41 1.43 19.88
CA LEU A 124 -0.14 0.26 19.19
C LEU A 124 -0.21 0.47 17.67
N GLN A 125 -0.28 1.73 17.21
CA GLN A 125 -0.14 2.04 15.79
C GLN A 125 1.29 1.80 15.30
N ARG A 126 2.31 2.13 16.12
CA ARG A 126 3.71 1.84 15.79
C ARG A 126 3.97 0.35 15.68
N LEU A 127 3.43 -0.46 16.60
CA LEU A 127 3.50 -1.93 16.51
C LEU A 127 2.78 -2.46 15.24
N ARG A 128 1.61 -1.90 14.91
CA ARG A 128 0.89 -2.22 13.68
C ARG A 128 1.75 -1.97 12.44
N PHE A 129 2.46 -0.84 12.38
CA PHE A 129 3.35 -0.53 11.26
C PHE A 129 4.55 -1.47 11.13
N LEU A 130 5.09 -1.99 12.24
CA LEU A 130 6.10 -3.04 12.18
C LEU A 130 5.55 -4.31 11.51
N GLY A 131 4.34 -4.74 11.89
CA GLY A 131 3.68 -5.90 11.26
C GLY A 131 3.37 -5.67 9.79
N ILE A 132 2.89 -4.46 9.44
CA ILE A 132 2.67 -4.03 8.05
C ILE A 132 3.97 -4.12 7.23
N THR A 133 5.08 -3.57 7.74
CA THR A 133 6.37 -3.62 7.04
C THR A 133 6.79 -5.06 6.78
N THR A 134 6.60 -5.98 7.75
CA THR A 134 6.88 -7.41 7.54
C THR A 134 6.05 -7.99 6.41
N LYS A 135 4.72 -7.80 6.43
CA LYS A 135 3.81 -8.31 5.39
C LYS A 135 4.16 -7.75 4.00
N ASN A 136 4.40 -6.44 3.91
CA ASN A 136 4.79 -5.79 2.64
C ASN A 136 6.11 -6.33 2.07
N MET A 137 7.10 -6.50 2.95
CA MET A 137 8.39 -7.04 2.54
C MET A 137 8.27 -8.52 2.15
N ASP A 138 7.38 -9.30 2.78
CA ASP A 138 7.09 -10.66 2.32
C ASP A 138 6.57 -10.66 0.88
N GLU A 139 5.55 -9.85 0.56
CA GLU A 139 5.01 -9.73 -0.80
C GLU A 139 6.08 -9.30 -1.81
N PHE A 140 6.85 -8.26 -1.48
CA PHE A 140 7.93 -7.78 -2.31
C PHE A 140 8.96 -8.88 -2.63
N PHE A 141 9.38 -9.66 -1.62
CA PHE A 141 10.30 -10.78 -1.85
C PHE A 141 9.66 -11.89 -2.69
N MET A 142 8.43 -12.29 -2.35
CA MET A 142 7.71 -13.35 -3.08
C MET A 142 7.55 -12.99 -4.57
N LYS A 143 7.31 -11.73 -4.90
CA LYS A 143 7.07 -11.28 -6.27
C LYS A 143 8.30 -10.76 -6.99
N ARG A 144 8.91 -9.70 -6.46
CA ARG A 144 9.96 -8.93 -7.16
C ARG A 144 11.28 -9.68 -7.11
N VAL A 145 11.74 -10.08 -5.92
CA VAL A 145 12.96 -10.89 -5.76
C VAL A 145 12.77 -12.26 -6.43
N GLY A 146 11.59 -12.86 -6.30
CA GLY A 146 11.20 -14.06 -7.03
C GLY A 146 11.29 -13.92 -8.55
N GLY A 147 10.81 -12.81 -9.12
CA GLY A 147 10.90 -12.50 -10.55
C GLY A 147 12.34 -12.29 -11.03
N LEU A 148 13.16 -11.56 -10.26
CA LEU A 148 14.58 -11.36 -10.55
C LEU A 148 15.34 -12.69 -10.52
N LYS A 149 15.09 -13.56 -9.53
CA LYS A 149 15.72 -14.88 -9.45
C LYS A 149 15.35 -15.77 -10.65
N GLN A 150 14.12 -15.65 -11.18
CA GLN A 150 13.72 -16.33 -12.41
C GLN A 150 14.44 -15.79 -13.64
N GLN A 151 14.60 -14.47 -13.76
CA GLN A 151 15.39 -13.84 -14.83
C GLN A 151 16.84 -14.32 -14.81
N LEU A 152 17.45 -14.38 -13.63
CA LEU A 152 18.80 -14.89 -13.44
C LEU A 152 18.92 -16.36 -13.87
N ALA A 153 17.97 -17.21 -13.47
CA ALA A 153 17.93 -18.61 -13.86
C ALA A 153 17.73 -18.80 -15.38
N ALA A 154 17.02 -17.89 -16.05
CA ALA A 154 16.82 -17.87 -17.49
C ALA A 154 17.99 -17.24 -18.27
N GLY A 155 19.00 -16.69 -17.59
CA GLY A 155 20.17 -16.06 -18.23
C GLY A 155 19.88 -14.70 -18.86
N VAL A 156 18.87 -13.98 -18.37
CA VAL A 156 18.51 -12.64 -18.86
C VAL A 156 19.60 -11.63 -18.50
N THR A 157 20.04 -10.86 -19.49
CA THR A 157 21.05 -9.81 -19.32
C THR A 157 20.56 -8.43 -19.76
N GLU A 158 19.33 -8.32 -20.26
CA GLU A 158 18.74 -7.06 -20.67
C GLU A 158 18.59 -6.13 -19.46
N THR A 159 19.00 -4.88 -19.62
CA THR A 159 18.98 -3.87 -18.56
C THR A 159 17.63 -3.16 -18.50
N THR A 160 17.21 -2.80 -17.30
CA THR A 160 16.04 -1.92 -17.10
C THR A 160 16.34 -0.48 -17.53
N PRO A 161 15.32 0.41 -17.60
CA PRO A 161 15.52 1.82 -17.97
C PRO A 161 16.55 2.58 -17.13
N ASP A 162 16.80 2.18 -15.89
CA ASP A 162 17.84 2.75 -15.01
C ASP A 162 19.25 2.15 -15.25
N GLY A 163 19.39 1.25 -16.23
CA GLY A 163 20.66 0.69 -16.68
C GLY A 163 21.15 -0.56 -15.95
N ARG A 164 20.41 -1.04 -14.94
CA ARG A 164 20.80 -2.23 -14.17
C ARG A 164 20.36 -3.52 -14.84
N SER A 165 21.25 -4.50 -14.88
CA SER A 165 20.93 -5.88 -15.18
C SER A 165 20.11 -6.53 -14.05
N PRO A 166 19.43 -7.66 -14.30
CA PRO A 166 18.69 -8.38 -13.25
C PRO A 166 19.57 -8.78 -12.06
N ARG A 167 20.87 -9.03 -12.29
CA ARG A 167 21.83 -9.35 -11.22
C ARG A 167 22.10 -8.13 -10.36
N GLU A 168 22.42 -7.00 -10.95
CA GLU A 168 22.67 -5.76 -10.20
C GLU A 168 21.43 -5.30 -9.42
N GLN A 169 20.23 -5.47 -9.99
CA GLN A 169 18.97 -5.22 -9.26
C GLN A 169 18.81 -6.17 -8.08
N TRP A 170 19.02 -7.48 -8.27
CA TRP A 170 18.88 -8.48 -7.20
C TRP A 170 19.88 -8.22 -6.06
N GLU A 171 21.13 -7.88 -6.38
CA GLU A 171 22.14 -7.53 -5.38
C GLU A 171 21.75 -6.26 -4.60
N ALA A 172 21.44 -5.16 -5.30
CA ALA A 172 21.07 -3.90 -4.67
C ALA A 172 19.80 -4.04 -3.80
N VAL A 173 18.80 -4.79 -4.28
CA VAL A 173 17.56 -5.03 -3.54
C VAL A 173 17.82 -5.76 -2.23
N LEU A 174 18.67 -6.80 -2.24
CA LEU A 174 19.00 -7.53 -1.03
C LEU A 174 19.77 -6.66 -0.04
N ASP A 175 20.76 -5.90 -0.51
CA ASP A 175 21.54 -4.99 0.34
C ASP A 175 20.64 -3.96 1.02
N HIS A 176 19.74 -3.29 0.28
CA HIS A 176 18.80 -2.33 0.86
C HIS A 176 17.73 -2.97 1.76
N ALA A 177 17.36 -4.23 1.51
CA ALA A 177 16.41 -4.96 2.35
C ALA A 177 17.04 -5.33 3.70
N HIS A 178 18.34 -5.64 3.74
CA HIS A 178 19.06 -5.89 5.00
C HIS A 178 18.95 -4.69 5.94
N ASP A 179 19.22 -3.48 5.46
CA ASP A 179 19.08 -2.26 6.27
C ASP A 179 17.65 -2.05 6.81
N ILE A 180 16.64 -2.30 5.97
CA ILE A 180 15.22 -2.12 6.36
C ILE A 180 14.87 -3.07 7.50
N PHE A 181 15.27 -4.33 7.36
CA PHE A 181 15.04 -5.31 8.40
C PHE A 181 15.83 -4.91 9.65
N GLU A 182 17.13 -4.61 9.57
CA GLU A 182 17.93 -4.18 10.72
C GLU A 182 17.23 -3.05 11.49
N GLN A 183 16.82 -1.98 10.80
CA GLN A 183 16.07 -0.87 11.38
C GLN A 183 14.74 -1.31 12.02
N GLN A 184 14.01 -2.26 11.40
CA GLN A 184 12.77 -2.81 11.97
C GLN A 184 13.04 -3.53 13.30
N SER A 185 14.11 -4.32 13.38
CA SER A 185 14.48 -5.02 14.63
C SER A 185 14.90 -4.05 15.72
N THR A 186 15.74 -3.07 15.38
CA THR A 186 16.17 -2.03 16.32
C THR A 186 14.96 -1.24 16.83
N CYS A 187 14.05 -0.83 15.95
CA CYS A 187 12.83 -0.11 16.33
C CYS A 187 11.97 -0.90 17.31
N TYR A 188 11.79 -2.21 17.05
CA TYR A 188 11.08 -3.09 17.97
C TYR A 188 11.80 -3.19 19.32
N ALA A 189 13.06 -3.60 19.32
CA ALA A 189 13.80 -3.97 20.53
C ALA A 189 14.16 -2.77 21.41
N GLU A 190 14.50 -1.62 20.82
CA GLU A 190 15.01 -0.46 21.56
C GLU A 190 13.95 0.60 21.84
N SER A 191 12.78 0.54 21.20
CA SER A 191 11.75 1.58 21.34
C SER A 191 10.35 1.02 21.59
N VAL A 192 9.80 0.20 20.70
CA VAL A 192 8.40 -0.25 20.81
C VAL A 192 8.22 -1.23 21.97
N GLU A 193 9.08 -2.23 22.12
CA GLU A 193 8.99 -3.24 23.17
C GLU A 193 9.14 -2.62 24.59
N PRO A 194 10.16 -1.77 24.86
CA PRO A 194 10.26 -1.07 26.15
C PRO A 194 9.04 -0.20 26.45
N ALA A 195 8.50 0.51 25.45
CA ALA A 195 7.31 1.35 25.62
C ALA A 195 6.05 0.52 25.89
N LEU A 196 5.90 -0.67 25.29
CA LEU A 196 4.82 -1.61 25.61
C LEU A 196 4.91 -2.04 27.08
N ARG A 197 6.11 -2.40 27.53
CA ARG A 197 6.36 -2.75 28.94
C ARG A 197 5.97 -1.61 29.89
N GLU A 198 6.38 -0.38 29.61
CA GLU A 198 6.00 0.79 30.42
C GLU A 198 4.48 1.03 30.42
N ALA A 199 3.81 0.76 29.29
CA ALA A 199 2.36 0.86 29.17
C ALA A 199 1.58 -0.33 29.78
N GLY A 200 2.26 -1.26 30.46
CA GLY A 200 1.65 -2.42 31.13
C GLY A 200 1.33 -3.61 30.20
N ILE A 201 1.92 -3.65 29.01
CA ILE A 201 1.78 -4.76 28.04
C ILE A 201 3.12 -5.48 27.93
N HIS A 202 3.22 -6.68 28.48
CA HIS A 202 4.50 -7.39 28.60
C HIS A 202 4.53 -8.61 27.68
N ILE A 203 5.49 -8.64 26.76
CA ILE A 203 5.82 -9.84 25.98
C ILE A 203 6.96 -10.54 26.72
N VAL A 204 6.60 -11.57 27.49
CA VAL A 204 7.49 -12.19 28.46
C VAL A 204 8.19 -13.43 27.89
N SER A 205 9.39 -13.67 28.39
CA SER A 205 10.13 -14.92 28.22
C SER A 205 9.64 -15.99 29.19
N TRP A 206 10.00 -17.26 28.92
CA TRP A 206 9.69 -18.38 29.81
C TRP A 206 10.27 -18.19 31.22
N ASP A 207 11.42 -17.53 31.33
CA ASP A 207 12.11 -17.33 32.60
C ASP A 207 11.45 -16.28 33.50
N GLU A 208 10.68 -15.36 32.93
CA GLU A 208 9.89 -14.36 33.65
C GLU A 208 8.59 -14.92 34.25
N LEU A 209 8.24 -16.18 33.94
CA LEU A 209 7.04 -16.84 34.45
C LEU A 209 7.28 -17.43 35.84
N THR A 210 6.27 -17.31 36.70
CA THR A 210 6.23 -18.00 38.00
C THR A 210 6.11 -19.52 37.81
N ALA A 211 6.49 -20.29 38.83
CA ALA A 211 6.36 -21.75 38.78
C ALA A 211 4.92 -22.21 38.48
N HIS A 212 3.93 -21.53 39.06
CA HIS A 212 2.52 -21.83 38.80
C HIS A 212 2.13 -21.57 37.34
N GLU A 213 2.55 -20.42 36.78
CA GLU A 213 2.28 -20.09 35.37
C GLU A 213 2.93 -21.11 34.43
N ARG A 214 4.18 -21.53 34.70
CA ARG A 214 4.87 -22.56 33.91
C ARG A 214 4.13 -23.89 33.94
N ASP A 215 3.66 -24.34 35.10
CA ASP A 215 2.88 -25.58 35.23
C ASP A 215 1.60 -25.50 34.39
N ARG A 216 0.87 -24.38 34.47
CA ARG A 216 -0.40 -24.17 33.74
C ARG A 216 -0.21 -24.03 32.23
N LEU A 217 0.86 -23.35 31.81
CA LEU A 217 1.24 -23.25 30.41
C LEU A 217 1.74 -24.59 29.85
N GLY A 218 2.41 -25.42 30.67
CA GLY A 218 2.74 -26.80 30.33
C GLY A 218 1.49 -27.66 30.11
N GLU A 219 0.50 -27.58 31.02
CA GLU A 219 -0.80 -28.25 30.84
C GLU A 219 -1.53 -27.77 29.57
N HIS A 220 -1.44 -26.47 29.26
CA HIS A 220 -1.99 -25.91 28.03
C HIS A 220 -1.26 -26.45 26.80
N PHE A 221 0.07 -26.49 26.82
CA PHE A 221 0.88 -27.05 25.75
C PHE A 221 0.46 -28.49 25.45
N GLU A 222 0.46 -29.37 26.46
CA GLU A 222 0.10 -30.79 26.27
C GLU A 222 -1.31 -30.99 25.70
N ARG A 223 -2.28 -30.17 26.14
CA ARG A 223 -3.70 -30.35 25.76
C ARG A 223 -4.09 -29.65 24.46
N GLN A 224 -3.50 -28.50 24.17
CA GLN A 224 -3.96 -27.61 23.10
C GLN A 224 -2.94 -27.44 21.98
N VAL A 225 -1.64 -27.42 22.30
CA VAL A 225 -0.57 -27.12 21.34
C VAL A 225 0.04 -28.40 20.78
N MET A 226 0.60 -29.26 21.64
CA MET A 226 1.30 -30.49 21.28
C MET A 226 0.51 -31.38 20.30
N PRO A 227 -0.81 -31.60 20.43
CA PRO A 227 -1.57 -32.44 19.50
C PRO A 227 -1.63 -31.90 18.06
N THR A 228 -1.27 -30.63 17.86
CA THR A 228 -1.22 -29.97 16.54
C THR A 228 0.18 -29.94 15.94
N LEU A 229 1.21 -30.35 16.70
CA LEU A 229 2.60 -30.33 16.28
C LEU A 229 2.98 -31.67 15.65
N THR A 230 3.73 -31.59 14.55
CA THR A 230 4.35 -32.75 13.89
C THR A 230 5.83 -32.44 13.66
N PRO A 231 6.74 -32.94 14.51
CA PRO A 231 8.17 -32.86 14.27
C PRO A 231 8.56 -33.61 12.98
N LEU A 232 9.38 -32.98 12.14
CA LEU A 232 9.90 -33.60 10.92
C LEU A 232 11.42 -33.69 11.01
N THR A 233 11.93 -34.89 11.30
CA THR A 233 13.36 -35.18 11.42
C THR A 233 13.99 -35.43 10.05
N PHE A 234 15.20 -34.90 9.86
CA PHE A 234 16.04 -35.10 8.69
C PHE A 234 17.16 -36.11 9.02
N ASP A 235 17.20 -37.22 8.28
CA ASP A 235 18.16 -38.30 8.44
C ASP A 235 18.34 -39.10 7.11
N PRO A 236 19.21 -40.12 7.02
CA PRO A 236 19.39 -40.89 5.78
C PRO A 236 18.13 -41.60 5.24
N ALA A 237 17.14 -41.87 6.10
CA ALA A 237 15.86 -42.48 5.73
C ALA A 237 14.77 -41.43 5.43
N HIS A 238 14.90 -40.22 5.96
CA HIS A 238 13.93 -39.13 5.84
C HIS A 238 14.57 -37.89 5.19
N PRO A 239 14.20 -37.55 3.93
CA PRO A 239 14.79 -36.41 3.24
C PRO A 239 14.45 -35.09 3.93
N PHE A 240 15.22 -34.05 3.62
CA PHE A 240 15.03 -32.72 4.20
C PHE A 240 13.57 -32.26 4.03
N PRO A 241 12.89 -31.81 5.11
CA PRO A 241 11.47 -31.55 5.07
C PRO A 241 11.13 -30.33 4.21
N PHE A 242 9.99 -30.38 3.53
CA PHE A 242 9.47 -29.20 2.84
C PHE A 242 9.07 -28.11 3.86
N ILE A 243 9.74 -26.96 3.79
CA ILE A 243 9.42 -25.80 4.64
C ILE A 243 8.31 -24.97 3.97
N SER A 244 7.19 -24.81 4.67
CA SER A 244 6.04 -24.04 4.20
C SER A 244 6.38 -22.55 4.05
N ASN A 245 5.86 -21.90 3.01
CA ASN A 245 6.05 -20.46 2.79
C ASN A 245 5.52 -19.64 3.98
N LEU A 246 6.26 -18.59 4.38
CA LEU A 246 5.95 -17.65 5.46
C LEU A 246 5.71 -18.28 6.85
N SER A 247 5.98 -19.57 6.98
CA SER A 247 5.77 -20.31 8.22
C SER A 247 6.94 -20.10 9.16
N LEU A 248 6.67 -19.50 10.33
CA LEU A 248 7.58 -19.59 11.45
C LEU A 248 7.79 -21.06 11.85
N SER A 249 9.03 -21.46 12.00
CA SER A 249 9.44 -22.83 12.35
C SER A 249 10.58 -22.78 13.36
N ILE A 250 10.72 -23.84 14.15
CA ILE A 250 11.83 -24.04 15.08
C ILE A 250 12.72 -25.15 14.50
N ALA A 251 14.00 -24.84 14.34
CA ALA A 251 15.05 -25.78 14.01
C ALA A 251 15.58 -26.38 15.30
N VAL A 252 15.35 -27.68 15.52
CA VAL A 252 15.75 -28.40 16.72
C VAL A 252 16.90 -29.34 16.37
N LEU A 253 18.03 -29.18 17.05
CA LEU A 253 19.14 -30.12 16.97
C LEU A 253 19.09 -31.04 18.19
N THR A 254 18.84 -32.32 17.97
CA THR A 254 18.81 -33.34 19.04
C THR A 254 20.04 -34.22 18.97
N ARG A 255 20.47 -34.76 20.11
CA ARG A 255 21.51 -35.80 20.22
C ARG A 255 20.92 -37.05 20.86
N ASP A 256 21.12 -38.20 20.22
CA ASP A 256 20.70 -39.48 20.79
C ASP A 256 21.76 -40.08 21.74
N GLU A 257 21.45 -41.22 22.36
CA GLU A 257 22.36 -41.92 23.29
C GLU A 257 23.69 -42.36 22.64
N GLU A 258 23.71 -42.55 21.32
CA GLU A 258 24.91 -42.92 20.55
C GLU A 258 25.77 -41.69 20.21
N GLY A 259 25.27 -40.49 20.53
CA GLY A 259 25.93 -39.21 20.28
C GLY A 259 25.68 -38.65 18.87
N GLU A 260 24.80 -39.28 18.07
CA GLU A 260 24.45 -38.81 16.74
C GLU A 260 23.55 -37.56 16.85
N ARG A 261 23.90 -36.51 16.11
CA ARG A 261 23.10 -35.28 16.03
C ARG A 261 22.11 -35.38 14.88
N ARG A 262 20.86 -35.01 15.12
CA ARG A 262 19.78 -35.00 14.11
C ARG A 262 19.07 -33.65 14.11
N PHE A 263 18.83 -33.13 12.92
CA PHE A 263 18.02 -31.94 12.71
C PHE A 263 16.54 -32.32 12.64
N SER A 264 15.69 -31.57 13.32
CA SER A 264 14.25 -31.69 13.23
C SER A 264 13.59 -30.33 13.08
N ARG A 265 12.59 -30.24 12.20
CA ARG A 265 11.77 -29.04 12.05
C ARG A 265 10.46 -29.19 12.79
N VAL A 266 10.14 -28.22 13.65
CA VAL A 266 8.83 -28.08 14.29
C VAL A 266 8.14 -26.85 13.73
N LYS A 267 6.96 -27.00 13.13
CA LYS A 267 6.17 -25.87 12.59
C LYS A 267 5.42 -25.18 13.73
N VAL A 268 5.54 -23.85 13.85
CA VAL A 268 4.66 -23.08 14.76
C VAL A 268 3.25 -23.04 14.14
N PRO A 269 2.21 -23.51 14.85
CA PRO A 269 0.88 -23.67 14.28
C PRO A 269 0.18 -22.31 14.12
N GLN A 270 -0.39 -22.07 12.93
CA GLN A 270 -1.09 -20.81 12.59
C GLN A 270 -2.57 -20.79 12.98
N ASN A 271 -3.14 -21.95 13.35
CA ASN A 271 -4.52 -22.07 13.82
C ASN A 271 -4.68 -21.80 15.32
N ARG A 272 -3.66 -21.21 15.95
CA ARG A 272 -3.60 -20.80 17.35
C ARG A 272 -3.07 -19.37 17.42
N PRO A 273 -3.49 -18.56 18.40
CA PRO A 273 -2.89 -17.25 18.63
C PRO A 273 -1.39 -17.40 18.84
N ARG A 274 -0.58 -16.61 18.13
CA ARG A 274 0.86 -16.63 18.29
C ARG A 274 1.29 -16.08 19.66
N LEU A 275 0.58 -15.10 20.19
CA LEU A 275 0.80 -14.56 21.52
C LEU A 275 -0.19 -15.17 22.49
N VAL A 276 0.29 -16.02 23.39
CA VAL A 276 -0.52 -16.75 24.37
C VAL A 276 -0.72 -15.87 25.62
N PRO A 277 -1.96 -15.48 25.99
CA PRO A 277 -2.20 -14.67 27.17
C PRO A 277 -1.96 -15.47 28.45
N VAL A 278 -0.97 -15.06 29.24
CA VAL A 278 -0.50 -15.79 30.42
C VAL A 278 -1.58 -15.87 31.50
N GLY A 279 -2.28 -14.75 31.77
CA GLY A 279 -3.34 -14.69 32.79
C GLY A 279 -4.50 -15.64 32.49
N ALA A 280 -5.09 -15.55 31.29
CA ALA A 280 -6.22 -16.38 30.89
C ALA A 280 -5.88 -17.88 30.91
N VAL A 281 -4.69 -18.26 30.45
CA VAL A 281 -4.25 -19.66 30.45
C VAL A 281 -3.94 -20.17 31.86
N SER A 282 -3.39 -19.32 32.73
CA SER A 282 -3.13 -19.67 34.13
C SER A 282 -4.42 -19.99 34.88
N GLU A 283 -5.48 -19.23 34.63
CA GLU A 283 -6.81 -19.52 35.17
C GLU A 283 -7.40 -20.79 34.57
N ASN A 284 -7.39 -20.93 33.23
CA ASN A 284 -7.93 -22.10 32.55
C ASN A 284 -7.07 -22.55 31.33
N PRO A 285 -6.22 -23.58 31.50
CA PRO A 285 -5.37 -24.15 30.45
C PRO A 285 -6.15 -24.73 29.27
N GLY A 286 -7.46 -24.98 29.44
CA GLY A 286 -8.33 -25.44 28.36
C GLY A 286 -8.83 -24.34 27.43
N THR A 287 -8.66 -23.06 27.79
CA THR A 287 -9.10 -21.94 26.97
C THR A 287 -7.98 -21.51 26.02
N ALA A 288 -8.39 -21.00 24.86
CA ALA A 288 -7.55 -20.19 23.99
C ALA A 288 -7.86 -18.69 24.21
N GLY A 289 -8.23 -18.33 25.45
CA GLY A 289 -9.09 -17.19 25.78
C GLY A 289 -8.58 -15.84 25.28
N ALA A 290 -9.52 -14.95 24.97
CA ALA A 290 -9.24 -13.54 24.73
C ALA A 290 -8.83 -12.86 26.06
N VAL A 291 -8.06 -11.79 25.96
CA VAL A 291 -7.79 -10.92 27.10
C VAL A 291 -9.06 -10.14 27.41
N GLU A 292 -9.68 -10.39 28.58
CA GLU A 292 -10.85 -9.63 29.07
C GLU A 292 -10.46 -8.42 29.92
N GLN A 293 -9.16 -8.20 30.15
CA GLN A 293 -8.64 -7.08 30.94
C GLN A 293 -8.82 -5.75 30.19
N THR A 294 -9.24 -4.73 30.93
CA THR A 294 -9.48 -3.37 30.44
C THR A 294 -8.42 -2.42 30.98
N ALA A 295 -8.36 -1.18 30.47
CA ALA A 295 -7.39 -0.17 30.93
C ALA A 295 -7.43 0.15 32.44
N ASP A 296 -8.50 -0.25 33.14
CA ASP A 296 -8.69 -0.01 34.59
C ASP A 296 -8.13 -1.14 35.50
N ASP A 297 -7.58 -2.23 34.93
CA ASP A 297 -6.91 -3.28 35.72
C ASP A 297 -5.48 -2.84 36.11
N ASP A 298 -5.12 -2.99 37.39
CA ASP A 298 -3.79 -2.65 37.93
C ASP A 298 -2.69 -3.66 37.52
N ASP A 299 -3.08 -4.85 37.05
CA ASP A 299 -2.15 -5.91 36.67
C ASP A 299 -1.72 -5.80 35.19
N PRO A 300 -0.44 -6.03 34.86
CA PRO A 300 0.02 -5.96 33.47
C PRO A 300 -0.57 -7.09 32.62
N ILE A 301 -0.91 -6.77 31.37
CA ILE A 301 -1.32 -7.75 30.36
C ILE A 301 -0.07 -8.48 29.87
N ARG A 302 0.03 -9.79 30.13
CA ARG A 302 1.22 -10.60 29.82
C ARG A 302 0.96 -11.61 28.71
N PHE A 303 1.84 -11.65 27.71
CA PHE A 303 1.82 -12.62 26.62
C PHE A 303 3.12 -13.43 26.57
N LEU A 304 3.01 -14.73 26.31
CA LEU A 304 4.14 -15.61 25.96
C LEU A 304 4.06 -15.97 24.47
N PRO A 305 5.11 -15.71 23.67
CA PRO A 305 5.16 -16.19 22.28
C PRO A 305 5.05 -17.71 22.19
N LEU A 306 4.25 -18.21 21.25
CA LEU A 306 3.96 -19.64 21.10
C LEU A 306 5.22 -20.45 20.78
N GLU A 307 6.13 -19.88 19.99
CA GLU A 307 7.45 -20.47 19.73
C GLU A 307 8.25 -20.72 21.02
N ARG A 308 8.23 -19.78 21.98
CA ARG A 308 8.89 -19.93 23.29
C ARG A 308 8.22 -21.02 24.14
N LEU A 309 6.90 -21.12 24.08
CA LEU A 309 6.16 -22.19 24.75
C LEU A 309 6.53 -23.57 24.20
N ILE A 310 6.68 -23.69 22.87
CA ILE A 310 7.08 -24.94 22.22
C ILE A 310 8.52 -25.29 22.60
N GLU A 311 9.44 -24.33 22.54
CA GLU A 311 10.86 -24.52 22.90
C GLU A 311 11.04 -25.00 24.34
N ALA A 312 10.31 -24.41 25.28
CA ALA A 312 10.35 -24.79 26.68
C ALA A 312 9.83 -26.21 26.97
N ASN A 313 9.13 -26.83 26.01
CA ASN A 313 8.49 -28.14 26.15
C ASN A 313 8.94 -29.14 25.07
N LEU A 314 10.09 -28.93 24.43
CA LEU A 314 10.61 -29.81 23.37
C LEU A 314 10.86 -31.25 23.86
N ASP A 315 11.18 -31.44 25.14
CA ASP A 315 11.39 -32.77 25.73
C ASP A 315 10.16 -33.69 25.57
N ALA A 316 8.94 -33.12 25.54
CA ALA A 316 7.72 -33.88 25.31
C ALA A 316 7.58 -34.34 23.83
N LEU A 317 8.17 -33.61 22.89
CA LEU A 317 8.18 -33.94 21.46
C LEU A 317 9.32 -34.88 21.07
N PHE A 318 10.44 -34.83 21.79
CA PHE A 318 11.65 -35.59 21.51
C PHE A 318 12.08 -36.45 22.72
N PRO A 319 11.24 -37.42 23.14
CA PRO A 319 11.58 -38.29 24.26
C PRO A 319 12.86 -39.08 23.98
N ASP A 320 13.60 -39.38 25.04
CA ASP A 320 14.84 -40.17 24.98
C ASP A 320 15.98 -39.55 24.13
N THR A 321 15.95 -38.23 23.89
CA THR A 321 17.04 -37.48 23.23
C THR A 321 17.40 -36.20 23.99
N GLU A 322 18.65 -35.75 23.88
CA GLU A 322 19.11 -34.46 24.40
C GLU A 322 18.82 -33.36 23.35
N VAL A 323 18.02 -32.35 23.70
CA VAL A 323 17.89 -31.15 22.87
C VAL A 323 19.15 -30.30 23.03
N VAL A 324 19.96 -30.23 21.97
CA VAL A 324 21.24 -29.50 21.93
C VAL A 324 21.02 -28.01 21.67
N SER A 325 20.10 -27.68 20.75
CA SER A 325 19.73 -26.31 20.43
C SER A 325 18.35 -26.25 19.80
N ALA A 326 17.68 -25.11 19.96
CA ALA A 326 16.45 -24.76 19.27
C ALA A 326 16.52 -23.29 18.85
N SER A 327 16.28 -23.01 17.57
CA SER A 327 16.34 -21.64 17.04
C SER A 327 15.21 -21.43 16.04
N THR A 328 14.60 -20.24 16.05
CA THR A 328 13.52 -19.93 15.11
C THR A 328 14.06 -19.56 13.73
N PHE A 329 13.32 -19.93 12.69
CA PHE A 329 13.60 -19.55 11.31
C PHE A 329 12.31 -19.48 10.49
N ARG A 330 12.38 -18.76 9.38
CA ARG A 330 11.27 -18.58 8.44
C ARG A 330 11.79 -18.53 7.02
N VAL A 331 10.98 -19.00 6.07
CA VAL A 331 11.32 -18.97 4.64
C VAL A 331 10.27 -18.20 3.86
N THR A 332 10.74 -17.42 2.90
CA THR A 332 9.89 -16.78 1.88
C THR A 332 10.18 -17.45 0.54
N ARG A 333 9.12 -17.85 -0.17
CA ARG A 333 9.17 -18.55 -1.46
C ARG A 333 8.51 -17.69 -2.53
N ASN A 334 9.00 -17.84 -3.75
CA ASN A 334 8.41 -17.16 -4.90
C ASN A 334 6.90 -17.48 -5.06
N ALA A 335 6.09 -16.47 -5.38
CA ALA A 335 4.65 -16.63 -5.61
C ALA A 335 4.36 -17.47 -6.87
N GLU A 336 3.22 -18.19 -6.89
CA GLU A 336 2.81 -19.04 -8.02
C GLU A 336 2.77 -18.26 -9.35
N VAL A 337 3.64 -18.62 -10.30
CA VAL A 337 3.71 -17.96 -11.60
C VAL A 337 2.65 -18.46 -12.58
N ARG A 338 1.37 -18.36 -12.22
CA ARG A 338 0.32 -18.32 -13.24
C ARG A 338 0.21 -16.89 -13.77
N ARG A 339 1.14 -16.55 -14.68
CA ARG A 339 1.32 -15.27 -15.41
C ARG A 339 1.59 -14.02 -14.54
N ASN A 340 2.82 -13.84 -14.05
CA ASN A 340 3.23 -12.57 -13.42
C ASN A 340 3.42 -11.55 -14.53
N GLU A 341 2.48 -10.61 -14.69
CA GLU A 341 2.54 -9.57 -15.74
C GLU A 341 3.51 -8.43 -15.41
N GLU A 342 3.97 -8.32 -14.15
CA GLU A 342 4.98 -7.34 -13.75
C GLU A 342 6.42 -7.71 -14.13
N VAL A 343 6.63 -8.96 -14.54
CA VAL A 343 7.83 -9.37 -15.26
C VAL A 343 7.48 -9.13 -16.73
N ALA A 344 8.24 -8.28 -17.43
CA ALA A 344 7.95 -7.88 -18.81
C ALA A 344 7.43 -9.07 -19.64
N GLU A 345 6.20 -9.00 -20.17
CA GLU A 345 5.57 -10.13 -20.87
C GLU A 345 6.40 -10.66 -22.05
N GLY A 346 7.25 -9.82 -22.66
CA GLY A 346 8.22 -10.26 -23.68
C GLY A 346 9.20 -11.33 -23.18
N LEU A 347 9.42 -11.42 -21.87
CA LEU A 347 10.23 -12.45 -21.23
C LEU A 347 9.46 -13.78 -21.04
N ILE A 348 8.14 -13.72 -20.89
CA ILE A 348 7.31 -14.92 -20.67
C ILE A 348 7.36 -15.81 -21.91
N GLU A 349 7.29 -15.22 -23.11
CA GLU A 349 7.41 -15.97 -24.38
C GLU A 349 8.80 -16.64 -24.54
N MET A 350 9.88 -16.02 -24.04
CA MET A 350 11.23 -16.62 -24.06
C MET A 350 11.41 -17.76 -23.05
N ILE A 351 10.60 -17.80 -22.00
CA ILE A 351 10.78 -18.70 -20.85
C ILE A 351 9.86 -19.94 -20.90
N GLU A 352 8.88 -19.97 -21.80
CA GLU A 352 7.80 -20.97 -21.84
C GLU A 352 8.26 -22.42 -22.11
N ASP A 353 9.42 -22.63 -22.73
CA ASP A 353 9.90 -23.98 -23.09
C ASP A 353 10.76 -24.67 -22.00
N VAL A 354 11.25 -23.94 -20.98
CA VAL A 354 12.21 -24.49 -19.98
C VAL A 354 11.59 -24.76 -18.59
N LEU A 355 10.42 -24.17 -18.26
CA LEU A 355 10.02 -23.95 -16.85
C LEU A 355 8.84 -24.76 -16.26
N ARG A 356 8.40 -25.89 -16.82
CA ARG A 356 7.19 -26.56 -16.29
C ARG A 356 7.33 -27.35 -14.97
N GLN A 357 8.52 -27.56 -14.40
CA GLN A 357 8.67 -28.42 -13.20
C GLN A 357 9.40 -27.82 -11.98
N ARG A 358 10.10 -26.67 -12.09
CA ARG A 358 10.90 -26.08 -10.97
C ARG A 358 10.25 -24.88 -10.25
N ARG A 359 8.99 -24.56 -10.58
CA ARG A 359 8.46 -23.20 -10.48
C ARG A 359 7.85 -22.75 -9.14
N PHE A 360 7.77 -23.63 -8.13
CA PHE A 360 6.91 -23.37 -6.95
C PHE A 360 7.61 -23.53 -5.59
N ALA A 361 8.90 -23.85 -5.59
CA ALA A 361 9.66 -24.14 -4.37
C ALA A 361 10.98 -23.37 -4.27
N THR A 362 11.23 -22.35 -5.10
CA THR A 362 12.45 -21.54 -4.93
C THR A 362 12.30 -20.64 -3.72
N VAL A 363 13.16 -20.85 -2.72
CA VAL A 363 13.30 -19.94 -1.59
C VAL A 363 14.01 -18.68 -2.08
N VAL A 364 13.47 -17.51 -1.72
CA VAL A 364 14.00 -16.19 -2.08
C VAL A 364 14.49 -15.41 -0.86
N ARG A 365 14.12 -15.86 0.34
CA ARG A 365 14.59 -15.33 1.62
C ARG A 365 14.59 -16.43 2.67
N LEU A 366 15.66 -16.51 3.46
CA LEU A 366 15.75 -17.29 4.69
C LEU A 366 16.02 -16.32 5.84
N GLU A 367 15.12 -16.27 6.82
CA GLU A 367 15.31 -15.52 8.07
C GLU A 367 15.66 -16.52 9.16
N VAL A 368 16.73 -16.23 9.92
CA VAL A 368 17.18 -17.05 11.05
C VAL A 368 17.41 -16.17 12.26
N ALA A 369 17.10 -16.68 13.45
CA ALA A 369 17.43 -16.01 14.70
C ALA A 369 18.95 -15.87 14.87
N ASP A 370 19.42 -14.75 15.43
CA ASP A 370 20.86 -14.48 15.63
C ASP A 370 21.59 -15.56 16.45
N ASP A 371 20.88 -16.26 17.32
CA ASP A 371 21.41 -17.34 18.15
C ASP A 371 21.50 -18.70 17.42
N THR A 372 21.11 -18.76 16.14
CA THR A 372 21.13 -19.99 15.35
C THR A 372 22.56 -20.51 15.18
N PRO A 373 22.86 -21.74 15.64
CA PRO A 373 24.19 -22.33 15.49
C PRO A 373 24.60 -22.47 14.01
N ASP A 374 25.89 -22.26 13.71
CA ASP A 374 26.44 -22.35 12.34
C ASP A 374 26.10 -23.69 11.66
N GLU A 375 26.13 -24.80 12.42
CA GLU A 375 25.76 -26.13 11.90
C GLU A 375 24.31 -26.18 11.38
N VAL A 376 23.37 -25.55 12.09
CA VAL A 376 21.95 -25.49 11.69
C VAL A 376 21.78 -24.54 10.51
N ARG A 377 22.45 -23.39 10.55
CA ARG A 377 22.45 -22.39 9.48
C ARG A 377 22.96 -22.99 8.17
N ASP A 378 24.14 -23.60 8.18
CA ASP A 378 24.75 -24.19 7.00
C ASP A 378 23.86 -25.29 6.40
N LEU A 379 23.24 -26.12 7.26
CA LEU A 379 22.28 -27.14 6.85
C LEU A 379 21.05 -26.52 6.16
N LEU A 380 20.47 -25.45 6.73
CA LEU A 380 19.34 -24.74 6.12
C LEU A 380 19.74 -24.11 4.78
N VAL A 381 20.90 -23.46 4.71
CA VAL A 381 21.41 -22.81 3.50
C VAL A 381 21.61 -23.80 2.37
N GLU A 382 22.27 -24.94 2.66
CA GLU A 382 22.53 -26.00 1.69
C GLU A 382 21.23 -26.62 1.18
N HIS A 383 20.34 -27.05 2.08
CA HIS A 383 19.14 -27.79 1.69
C HIS A 383 18.02 -26.92 1.10
N LEU A 384 18.01 -25.61 1.39
CA LEU A 384 17.04 -24.67 0.81
C LEU A 384 17.53 -24.03 -0.50
N ASP A 385 18.78 -24.29 -0.90
CA ASP A 385 19.40 -23.72 -2.12
C ASP A 385 19.31 -22.18 -2.14
N VAL A 386 19.69 -21.57 -1.02
CA VAL A 386 19.74 -20.11 -0.85
C VAL A 386 21.18 -19.64 -0.84
N SER A 387 21.42 -18.49 -1.46
CA SER A 387 22.72 -17.82 -1.37
C SER A 387 22.86 -17.08 -0.05
N ARG A 388 24.10 -16.82 0.37
CA ARG A 388 24.37 -16.08 1.61
C ARG A 388 23.72 -14.69 1.66
N ARG A 389 23.55 -14.01 0.53
CA ARG A 389 22.86 -12.70 0.46
C ARG A 389 21.35 -12.79 0.74
N GLU A 390 20.76 -13.97 0.54
CA GLU A 390 19.34 -14.24 0.80
C GLU A 390 19.09 -14.71 2.25
N VAL A 391 20.15 -14.83 3.07
CA VAL A 391 20.08 -15.17 4.49
C VAL A 391 20.07 -13.89 5.30
N PHE A 392 19.04 -13.72 6.12
CA PHE A 392 18.83 -12.58 6.99
C PHE A 392 18.95 -13.05 8.44
N ASP A 393 20.03 -12.64 9.08
CA ASP A 393 20.25 -12.76 10.51
C ASP A 393 19.47 -11.69 11.25
N ARG A 394 18.64 -12.12 12.20
CA ARG A 394 17.64 -11.27 12.83
C ARG A 394 17.58 -11.57 14.33
N PRO A 395 17.56 -10.54 15.19
CA PRO A 395 17.17 -10.76 16.57
C PRO A 395 15.68 -11.11 16.61
N GLU A 396 15.32 -11.93 17.59
CA GLU A 396 13.94 -12.30 17.81
C GLU A 396 13.13 -11.15 18.44
N PRO A 397 11.81 -11.11 18.22
CA PRO A 397 10.98 -12.06 17.49
C PRO A 397 11.03 -11.88 15.97
N LEU A 398 11.05 -12.99 15.22
CA LEU A 398 10.83 -12.97 13.77
C LEU A 398 9.35 -12.70 13.44
N ALA A 399 9.03 -12.32 12.20
CA ALA A 399 7.65 -12.25 11.70
C ALA A 399 6.70 -11.37 12.54
N LEU A 400 6.98 -10.07 12.69
CA LEU A 400 6.18 -9.16 13.54
C LEU A 400 4.71 -9.01 13.11
N ASP A 401 4.32 -9.54 11.95
CA ASP A 401 2.94 -9.66 11.49
C ASP A 401 2.05 -10.51 12.42
N GLY A 402 2.63 -11.42 13.22
CA GLY A 402 1.87 -12.25 14.15
C GLY A 402 1.45 -11.59 15.47
N PHE A 403 1.61 -10.27 15.61
CA PHE A 403 1.38 -9.52 16.86
C PHE A 403 0.02 -8.79 16.90
N GLU A 404 -0.87 -9.12 15.96
CA GLU A 404 -2.24 -8.55 15.84
C GLU A 404 -3.00 -8.57 17.17
N THR A 405 -2.89 -9.65 17.95
CA THR A 405 -3.56 -9.77 19.27
C THR A 405 -3.20 -8.64 20.23
N VAL A 406 -1.98 -8.08 20.17
CA VAL A 406 -1.57 -6.93 20.99
C VAL A 406 -2.10 -5.62 20.40
N VAL A 407 -2.05 -5.50 19.08
CA VAL A 407 -2.57 -4.35 18.34
C VAL A 407 -4.09 -4.18 18.56
N ASP A 408 -4.81 -5.29 18.75
CA ASP A 408 -6.27 -5.32 18.90
C ASP A 408 -6.77 -5.08 20.32
N LEU A 409 -5.87 -4.97 21.31
CA LEU A 409 -6.23 -4.70 22.71
C LEU A 409 -7.10 -3.44 22.86
N ASP A 410 -8.06 -3.48 23.78
CA ASP A 410 -8.91 -2.32 24.11
C ASP A 410 -8.13 -1.30 24.97
N ARG A 411 -7.22 -0.57 24.30
CA ARG A 411 -6.35 0.46 24.87
C ARG A 411 -6.45 1.74 24.03
N PRO A 412 -7.57 2.49 24.14
CA PRO A 412 -7.78 3.71 23.37
C PRO A 412 -6.71 4.78 23.65
N ASP A 413 -6.10 4.77 24.84
CA ASP A 413 -4.97 5.63 25.21
C ASP A 413 -3.69 5.35 24.40
N LEU A 414 -3.57 4.17 23.80
CA LEU A 414 -2.42 3.76 22.97
C LEU A 414 -2.75 3.70 21.47
N LYS A 415 -3.96 4.14 21.08
CA LYS A 415 -4.49 4.08 19.71
C LYS A 415 -4.82 5.48 19.21
N PRO A 416 -4.82 5.72 17.89
CA PRO A 416 -5.37 6.94 17.34
C PRO A 416 -6.87 7.00 17.59
N ASP A 417 -7.43 8.21 17.66
CA ASP A 417 -8.88 8.39 17.81
C ASP A 417 -9.65 7.61 16.74
N PRO A 418 -10.72 6.88 17.11
CA PRO A 418 -11.52 6.11 16.17
C PRO A 418 -12.11 7.04 15.10
N TRP A 419 -11.97 6.68 13.82
CA TRP A 419 -12.62 7.41 12.74
C TRP A 419 -13.93 6.70 12.36
N THR A 420 -15.03 7.46 12.36
CA THR A 420 -16.31 7.02 11.80
C THR A 420 -16.57 7.83 10.53
N PRO A 421 -16.77 7.18 9.37
CA PRO A 421 -17.10 7.89 8.13
C PRO A 421 -18.37 8.75 8.27
N GLN A 422 -18.33 9.96 7.71
CA GLN A 422 -19.41 10.95 7.82
C GLN A 422 -20.43 10.81 6.68
N ARG A 423 -21.67 11.27 6.89
CA ARG A 423 -22.66 11.32 5.79
C ARG A 423 -22.31 12.45 4.82
N HIS A 424 -22.42 12.18 3.52
CA HIS A 424 -22.24 13.22 2.51
C HIS A 424 -23.42 14.21 2.54
N PRO A 425 -23.20 15.54 2.57
CA PRO A 425 -24.28 16.53 2.70
C PRO A 425 -25.35 16.41 1.60
N ARG A 426 -24.93 16.19 0.35
CA ARG A 426 -25.85 15.99 -0.79
C ARG A 426 -26.61 14.66 -0.77
N PHE A 427 -26.16 13.68 0.01
CA PHE A 427 -26.88 12.42 0.22
C PHE A 427 -27.77 12.46 1.47
N ALA A 428 -27.64 13.50 2.30
CA ALA A 428 -28.41 13.62 3.51
C ALA A 428 -29.83 14.07 3.22
N GLY A 429 -30.80 13.36 3.78
CA GLY A 429 -32.23 13.61 3.54
C GLY A 429 -32.78 12.93 2.29
N ILE A 430 -31.95 12.19 1.54
CA ILE A 430 -32.44 11.23 0.54
C ILE A 430 -33.11 10.09 1.30
N ASP A 431 -34.41 9.97 1.12
CA ASP A 431 -35.18 8.89 1.70
C ASP A 431 -34.89 7.59 0.93
N ALA A 432 -34.43 6.57 1.64
CA ALA A 432 -34.15 5.26 1.04
C ALA A 432 -35.41 4.64 0.40
N ASP A 433 -36.60 5.01 0.90
CA ASP A 433 -37.89 4.57 0.34
C ASP A 433 -38.31 5.39 -0.91
N ARG A 434 -37.52 6.41 -1.31
CA ARG A 434 -37.79 7.28 -2.46
C ARG A 434 -36.56 7.43 -3.38
N PRO A 435 -36.22 6.38 -4.16
CA PRO A 435 -35.08 6.39 -5.09
C PRO A 435 -35.03 7.60 -6.04
N GLN A 436 -36.19 8.14 -6.44
CA GLN A 436 -36.30 9.31 -7.31
C GLN A 436 -35.65 10.57 -6.73
N ASP A 437 -35.57 10.70 -5.40
CA ASP A 437 -34.94 11.86 -4.74
C ASP A 437 -33.43 11.85 -5.01
N LEU A 438 -32.81 10.66 -5.09
CA LEU A 438 -31.39 10.52 -5.41
C LEU A 438 -31.11 10.93 -6.86
N PHE A 439 -31.84 10.38 -7.82
CA PHE A 439 -31.61 10.69 -9.23
C PHE A 439 -31.92 12.16 -9.55
N ALA A 440 -32.90 12.76 -8.89
CA ALA A 440 -33.14 14.20 -8.97
C ALA A 440 -31.94 15.02 -8.48
N GLU A 441 -31.29 14.60 -7.39
CA GLU A 441 -30.10 15.28 -6.87
C GLU A 441 -28.89 15.10 -7.79
N LEU A 442 -28.68 13.91 -8.34
CA LEU A 442 -27.58 13.63 -9.29
C LEU A 442 -27.78 14.33 -10.64
N ARG A 443 -29.03 14.56 -11.06
CA ARG A 443 -29.34 15.34 -12.27
C ARG A 443 -29.10 16.83 -12.07
N ARG A 444 -29.22 17.32 -10.83
CA ARG A 444 -29.08 18.74 -10.52
C ARG A 444 -27.66 19.21 -10.76
N ASP A 445 -26.68 18.53 -10.18
CA ASP A 445 -25.24 18.82 -10.27
C ASP A 445 -24.45 17.56 -9.93
N ASP A 446 -23.22 17.44 -10.42
CA ASP A 446 -22.32 16.31 -10.14
C ASP A 446 -21.93 16.22 -8.67
N VAL A 447 -21.67 15.01 -8.15
CA VAL A 447 -21.29 14.82 -6.74
C VAL A 447 -19.94 14.12 -6.63
N LEU A 448 -19.01 14.71 -5.89
CA LEU A 448 -17.75 14.07 -5.50
C LEU A 448 -17.87 13.47 -4.10
N VAL A 449 -17.56 12.19 -3.97
CA VAL A 449 -17.41 11.52 -2.67
C VAL A 449 -15.94 11.23 -2.37
N HIS A 450 -15.57 11.30 -1.10
CA HIS A 450 -14.20 11.17 -0.60
C HIS A 450 -14.15 10.19 0.58
N HIS A 451 -13.79 8.94 0.30
CA HIS A 451 -13.60 7.88 1.29
C HIS A 451 -12.16 7.93 1.84
N PRO A 452 -11.88 7.52 3.08
CA PRO A 452 -12.80 7.00 4.09
C PRO A 452 -13.51 8.11 4.89
N TYR A 453 -13.30 9.38 4.54
CA TYR A 453 -13.86 10.50 5.29
C TYR A 453 -15.39 10.54 5.23
N GLN A 454 -15.96 10.13 4.10
CA GLN A 454 -17.39 9.96 3.91
C GLN A 454 -17.76 8.48 3.89
N SER A 455 -19.01 8.17 4.23
CA SER A 455 -19.50 6.79 4.27
C SER A 455 -19.67 6.20 2.88
N PHE A 456 -19.05 5.05 2.64
CA PHE A 456 -19.25 4.26 1.42
C PHE A 456 -20.68 3.70 1.36
N GLY A 457 -21.17 3.19 2.49
CA GLY A 457 -22.54 2.73 2.65
C GLY A 457 -23.57 3.83 2.37
N GLY A 458 -23.35 5.03 2.92
CA GLY A 458 -24.23 6.18 2.72
C GLY A 458 -24.15 6.86 1.34
N THR A 459 -23.27 6.41 0.45
CA THR A 459 -23.05 7.02 -0.88
C THR A 459 -23.16 6.00 -2.00
N VAL A 460 -22.10 5.25 -2.27
CA VAL A 460 -22.01 4.30 -3.38
C VAL A 460 -22.97 3.12 -3.22
N GLN A 461 -23.12 2.58 -2.00
CA GLN A 461 -24.13 1.53 -1.78
C GLN A 461 -25.55 2.08 -1.92
N THR A 462 -25.86 3.25 -1.34
CA THR A 462 -27.15 3.93 -1.53
C THR A 462 -27.48 4.12 -3.01
N PHE A 463 -26.51 4.49 -3.84
CA PHE A 463 -26.72 4.65 -5.28
C PHE A 463 -27.15 3.36 -5.97
N LEU A 464 -26.44 2.26 -5.73
CA LEU A 464 -26.76 0.97 -6.34
C LEU A 464 -28.06 0.39 -5.77
N ASP A 465 -28.34 0.62 -4.48
CA ASP A 465 -29.56 0.16 -3.82
C ASP A 465 -30.81 0.92 -4.31
N ALA A 466 -30.72 2.24 -4.44
CA ALA A 466 -31.77 3.07 -5.03
C ALA A 466 -32.02 2.64 -6.49
N ALA A 467 -30.97 2.42 -7.26
CA ALA A 467 -31.08 1.93 -8.64
C ALA A 467 -31.72 0.53 -8.71
N ALA A 468 -31.48 -0.34 -7.74
CA ALA A 468 -32.08 -1.67 -7.70
C ALA A 468 -33.60 -1.65 -7.46
N HIS A 469 -34.10 -0.64 -6.72
CA HIS A 469 -35.48 -0.55 -6.29
C HIS A 469 -36.34 0.47 -7.07
N ASP A 470 -35.73 1.39 -7.82
CA ASP A 470 -36.45 2.35 -8.66
C ASP A 470 -37.18 1.63 -9.82
N PRO A 471 -38.50 1.79 -10.00
CA PRO A 471 -39.24 1.18 -11.11
C PRO A 471 -38.88 1.74 -12.49
N ASP A 472 -38.34 2.95 -12.57
CA ASP A 472 -37.97 3.62 -13.83
C ASP A 472 -36.56 3.21 -14.30
N VAL A 473 -35.77 2.52 -13.48
CA VAL A 473 -34.44 2.03 -13.87
C VAL A 473 -34.58 0.81 -14.78
N LEU A 474 -34.00 0.92 -15.96
CA LEU A 474 -34.01 -0.10 -17.02
C LEU A 474 -32.83 -1.07 -16.89
N ALA A 475 -31.64 -0.54 -16.60
CA ALA A 475 -30.42 -1.33 -16.55
C ALA A 475 -29.38 -0.82 -15.55
N ILE A 476 -28.57 -1.73 -15.02
CA ILE A 476 -27.41 -1.43 -14.18
C ILE A 476 -26.19 -2.15 -14.74
N LYS A 477 -25.10 -1.42 -14.98
CA LYS A 477 -23.81 -1.99 -15.39
C LYS A 477 -22.73 -1.63 -14.37
N ALA A 478 -21.93 -2.58 -13.92
CA ALA A 478 -20.89 -2.35 -12.92
C ALA A 478 -19.61 -3.15 -13.19
N ALA A 479 -18.46 -2.53 -12.93
CA ALA A 479 -17.16 -3.19 -12.92
C ALA A 479 -16.78 -3.59 -11.49
N ILE A 480 -16.71 -4.90 -11.19
CA ILE A 480 -16.44 -5.43 -9.85
C ILE A 480 -15.13 -6.21 -9.88
N TYR A 481 -14.09 -5.65 -9.25
CA TYR A 481 -12.73 -6.17 -9.29
C TYR A 481 -12.38 -7.19 -8.18
N ARG A 482 -13.14 -7.24 -7.08
CA ARG A 482 -13.02 -8.19 -5.95
C ARG A 482 -14.11 -7.80 -4.95
N THR A 483 -14.84 -8.77 -4.40
CA THR A 483 -15.87 -8.45 -3.39
C THR A 483 -16.14 -9.65 -2.49
N ALA A 484 -16.44 -9.39 -1.22
CA ALA A 484 -16.85 -10.43 -0.30
C ALA A 484 -18.17 -11.08 -0.78
N PRO A 485 -18.37 -12.40 -0.60
CA PRO A 485 -19.63 -13.06 -0.94
C PRO A 485 -20.89 -12.44 -0.30
N ASP A 486 -20.70 -11.78 0.85
CA ASP A 486 -21.74 -11.09 1.63
C ASP A 486 -21.77 -9.56 1.38
N SER A 487 -21.13 -9.10 0.29
CA SER A 487 -21.10 -7.70 -0.11
C SER A 487 -22.52 -7.18 -0.39
N LYS A 488 -22.89 -6.07 0.26
CA LYS A 488 -24.17 -5.37 -0.01
C LYS A 488 -24.30 -4.94 -1.47
N VAL A 489 -23.18 -4.59 -2.11
CA VAL A 489 -23.14 -4.23 -3.54
C VAL A 489 -23.62 -5.39 -4.42
N ILE A 490 -23.17 -6.61 -4.14
CA ILE A 490 -23.65 -7.82 -4.82
C ILE A 490 -25.12 -8.08 -4.51
N GLY A 491 -25.54 -7.85 -3.26
CA GLY A 491 -26.94 -7.89 -2.86
C GLY A 491 -27.83 -7.00 -3.72
N SER A 492 -27.52 -5.70 -3.81
CA SER A 492 -28.29 -4.74 -4.60
C SER A 492 -28.35 -5.11 -6.08
N LEU A 493 -27.28 -5.65 -6.66
CA LEU A 493 -27.29 -6.11 -8.06
C LEU A 493 -28.20 -7.33 -8.28
N ILE A 494 -28.22 -8.27 -7.34
CA ILE A 494 -29.16 -9.40 -7.34
C ILE A 494 -30.60 -8.92 -7.22
N ASP A 495 -30.86 -7.97 -6.33
CA ASP A 495 -32.20 -7.40 -6.14
C ASP A 495 -32.66 -6.63 -7.39
N ALA A 496 -31.77 -5.92 -8.07
CA ALA A 496 -32.06 -5.27 -9.34
C ALA A 496 -32.51 -6.29 -10.41
N ALA A 497 -31.79 -7.40 -10.56
CA ALA A 497 -32.16 -8.47 -11.50
C ALA A 497 -33.51 -9.11 -11.14
N LYS A 498 -33.76 -9.36 -9.84
CA LYS A 498 -35.06 -9.85 -9.34
C LYS A 498 -36.21 -8.89 -9.61
N ASN A 499 -35.94 -7.59 -9.57
CA ASN A 499 -36.88 -6.52 -9.90
C ASN A 499 -37.05 -6.32 -11.41
N GLY A 500 -36.49 -7.19 -12.25
CA GLY A 500 -36.70 -7.21 -13.71
C GLY A 500 -35.81 -6.26 -14.50
N LYS A 501 -34.74 -5.73 -13.89
CA LYS A 501 -33.78 -4.83 -14.53
C LYS A 501 -32.72 -5.63 -15.29
N GLU A 502 -32.21 -5.07 -16.38
CA GLU A 502 -31.07 -5.65 -17.11
C GLU A 502 -29.78 -5.36 -16.33
N VAL A 503 -29.15 -6.38 -15.76
CA VAL A 503 -27.94 -6.21 -14.95
C VAL A 503 -26.75 -6.86 -15.65
N ALA A 504 -25.68 -6.09 -15.87
CA ALA A 504 -24.42 -6.57 -16.42
C ALA A 504 -23.25 -6.26 -15.47
N VAL A 505 -22.48 -7.28 -15.13
CA VAL A 505 -21.33 -7.16 -14.23
C VAL A 505 -20.08 -7.63 -14.95
N MET A 506 -19.05 -6.80 -14.91
CA MET A 506 -17.73 -7.18 -15.38
C MET A 506 -16.88 -7.67 -14.21
N VAL A 507 -16.27 -8.84 -14.38
CA VAL A 507 -15.49 -9.50 -13.34
C VAL A 507 -14.08 -9.89 -13.82
N GLU A 508 -13.09 -9.59 -12.98
CA GLU A 508 -11.72 -10.06 -13.14
C GLU A 508 -11.55 -11.46 -12.51
N LEU A 509 -11.57 -12.52 -13.33
CA LEU A 509 -11.31 -13.88 -12.84
C LEU A 509 -9.83 -14.15 -12.49
N LYS A 510 -8.90 -13.29 -12.92
CA LYS A 510 -7.45 -13.52 -12.80
C LYS A 510 -6.81 -12.91 -11.56
N ALA A 511 -7.59 -12.31 -10.67
CA ALA A 511 -7.06 -11.73 -9.45
C ALA A 511 -6.64 -12.85 -8.49
N ARG A 512 -5.33 -13.03 -8.30
CA ARG A 512 -4.76 -14.17 -7.55
C ARG A 512 -5.16 -14.14 -6.07
N PHE A 513 -5.15 -15.33 -5.47
CA PHE A 513 -5.50 -15.67 -4.06
C PHE A 513 -6.98 -15.72 -3.71
N ASP A 514 -7.89 -15.19 -4.53
CA ASP A 514 -9.34 -15.16 -4.23
C ASP A 514 -10.20 -15.91 -5.28
N GLU A 515 -9.56 -16.75 -6.12
CA GLU A 515 -10.22 -17.44 -7.25
C GLU A 515 -11.43 -18.29 -6.80
N GLU A 516 -11.34 -18.97 -5.64
CA GLU A 516 -12.43 -19.83 -5.16
C GLU A 516 -13.64 -19.01 -4.68
N ASN A 517 -13.41 -17.91 -3.97
CA ASN A 517 -14.48 -16.99 -3.56
C ASN A 517 -15.07 -16.28 -4.78
N ASN A 518 -14.23 -15.83 -5.72
CA ASN A 518 -14.65 -15.17 -6.94
C ASN A 518 -15.55 -16.06 -7.81
N LEU A 519 -15.16 -17.31 -8.01
CA LEU A 519 -15.97 -18.28 -8.76
C LEU A 519 -17.33 -18.52 -8.09
N ARG A 520 -17.39 -18.53 -6.75
CA ARG A 520 -18.63 -18.79 -6.00
C ARG A 520 -19.66 -17.67 -6.17
N TRP A 521 -19.27 -16.40 -6.04
CA TRP A 521 -20.24 -15.31 -6.20
C TRP A 521 -20.56 -15.01 -7.66
N VAL A 522 -19.62 -15.21 -8.59
CA VAL A 522 -19.89 -15.14 -10.04
C VAL A 522 -20.99 -16.12 -10.43
N LYS A 523 -20.89 -17.37 -9.99
CA LYS A 523 -21.92 -18.38 -10.26
C LYS A 523 -23.28 -17.98 -9.68
N ARG A 524 -23.29 -17.38 -8.48
CA ARG A 524 -24.51 -16.86 -7.85
C ARG A 524 -25.14 -15.73 -8.68
N LEU A 525 -24.35 -14.81 -9.23
CA LEU A 525 -24.86 -13.75 -10.12
C LEU A 525 -25.49 -14.36 -11.38
N GLU A 526 -24.81 -15.30 -12.03
CA GLU A 526 -25.33 -15.98 -13.22
C GLU A 526 -26.64 -16.73 -12.93
N GLU A 527 -26.75 -17.41 -11.77
CA GLU A 527 -27.96 -18.11 -11.34
C GLU A 527 -29.17 -17.16 -11.12
N GLU A 528 -28.92 -15.91 -10.76
CA GLU A 528 -29.93 -14.86 -10.55
C GLU A 528 -30.25 -14.07 -11.83
N GLY A 529 -29.72 -14.49 -12.99
CA GLY A 529 -30.02 -13.91 -14.30
C GLY A 529 -29.16 -12.70 -14.69
N ILE A 530 -28.11 -12.42 -13.93
CA ILE A 530 -27.19 -11.30 -14.20
C ILE A 530 -26.21 -11.70 -15.32
N HIS A 531 -25.99 -10.79 -16.27
CA HIS A 531 -25.01 -10.99 -17.33
C HIS A 531 -23.60 -10.74 -16.81
N VAL A 532 -22.86 -11.81 -16.53
CA VAL A 532 -21.46 -11.73 -16.12
C VAL A 532 -20.56 -11.74 -17.35
N ALA A 533 -19.81 -10.65 -17.54
CA ALA A 533 -18.78 -10.53 -18.56
C ALA A 533 -17.39 -10.74 -17.95
N TYR A 534 -16.63 -11.65 -18.54
CA TYR A 534 -15.23 -11.87 -18.21
C TYR A 534 -14.40 -10.94 -19.11
N GLY A 535 -13.51 -10.13 -18.53
CA GLY A 535 -12.77 -9.10 -19.25
C GLY A 535 -12.06 -9.57 -20.54
N THR A 536 -11.70 -8.63 -21.40
CA THR A 536 -11.09 -8.90 -22.72
C THR A 536 -9.83 -9.77 -22.62
N ILE A 537 -9.68 -10.77 -23.49
CA ILE A 537 -8.51 -11.65 -23.51
C ILE A 537 -7.22 -10.82 -23.62
N GLY A 538 -6.35 -10.97 -22.60
CA GLY A 538 -5.05 -10.29 -22.55
C GLY A 538 -5.07 -8.93 -21.85
N LEU A 539 -6.23 -8.44 -21.41
CA LEU A 539 -6.35 -7.23 -20.59
C LEU A 539 -6.98 -7.58 -19.24
N LYS A 540 -6.49 -6.91 -18.19
CA LYS A 540 -7.12 -6.93 -16.87
C LYS A 540 -8.11 -5.78 -16.74
N THR A 541 -9.23 -6.03 -16.07
CA THR A 541 -10.22 -5.00 -15.81
C THR A 541 -9.92 -4.32 -14.49
N HIS A 542 -9.53 -3.05 -14.53
CA HIS A 542 -9.20 -2.30 -13.33
C HIS A 542 -9.98 -0.98 -13.21
N SER A 543 -10.89 -0.68 -14.14
CA SER A 543 -11.86 0.41 -14.02
C SER A 543 -12.81 0.20 -12.84
N LYS A 544 -13.11 1.27 -12.09
CA LYS A 544 -14.10 1.26 -10.99
C LYS A 544 -15.28 2.13 -11.37
N VAL A 545 -16.08 1.59 -12.29
CA VAL A 545 -17.18 2.32 -12.92
C VAL A 545 -18.50 1.60 -12.71
N ALA A 546 -19.56 2.38 -12.52
CA ALA A 546 -20.94 1.90 -12.51
C ALA A 546 -21.80 2.85 -13.35
N LEU A 547 -22.83 2.30 -13.97
CA LEU A 547 -23.74 3.02 -14.84
C LEU A 547 -25.17 2.54 -14.59
N VAL A 548 -26.07 3.49 -14.34
CA VAL A 548 -27.50 3.25 -14.21
C VAL A 548 -28.20 3.92 -15.38
N VAL A 549 -29.06 3.15 -16.05
CA VAL A 549 -29.85 3.60 -17.20
C VAL A 549 -31.31 3.68 -16.75
N ARG A 550 -31.90 4.87 -16.79
CA ARG A 550 -33.22 5.19 -16.23
C ARG A 550 -34.13 5.82 -17.29
N GLU A 551 -35.39 5.41 -17.34
CA GLU A 551 -36.41 6.02 -18.19
C GLU A 551 -36.90 7.32 -17.56
N GLU A 552 -36.83 8.43 -18.29
CA GLU A 552 -37.22 9.76 -17.81
C GLU A 552 -37.90 10.55 -18.93
N ASP A 553 -39.10 11.06 -18.67
CA ASP A 553 -39.88 11.89 -19.62
C ASP A 553 -40.05 11.30 -21.03
N GLY A 554 -39.96 9.96 -21.16
CA GLY A 554 -40.09 9.23 -22.42
C GLY A 554 -38.78 9.04 -23.20
N ASP A 555 -37.66 9.48 -22.63
CA ASP A 555 -36.29 9.24 -23.11
C ASP A 555 -35.50 8.43 -22.05
N VAL A 556 -34.22 8.17 -22.33
CA VAL A 556 -33.32 7.42 -21.45
C VAL A 556 -32.23 8.35 -20.91
N ALA A 557 -32.14 8.45 -19.60
CA ALA A 557 -31.08 9.14 -18.87
C ALA A 557 -30.04 8.13 -18.35
N THR A 558 -28.79 8.57 -18.26
CA THR A 558 -27.68 7.79 -17.71
C THR A 558 -27.09 8.47 -16.49
N TYR A 559 -26.88 7.70 -15.42
CA TYR A 559 -26.21 8.13 -14.21
C TYR A 559 -24.96 7.29 -14.00
N ALA A 560 -23.80 7.94 -14.00
CA ALA A 560 -22.50 7.31 -13.93
C ALA A 560 -21.87 7.49 -12.55
N HIS A 561 -21.10 6.49 -12.12
CA HIS A 561 -20.12 6.61 -11.06
C HIS A 561 -18.74 6.22 -11.60
N VAL A 562 -17.75 7.09 -11.44
CA VAL A 562 -16.34 6.84 -11.81
C VAL A 562 -15.47 7.01 -10.57
N GLY A 563 -14.92 5.90 -10.07
CA GLY A 563 -14.13 5.86 -8.84
C GLY A 563 -12.63 5.65 -9.07
N THR A 564 -11.83 6.08 -8.10
CA THR A 564 -10.41 5.72 -7.97
C THR A 564 -10.25 4.36 -7.27
N GLY A 565 -11.24 3.97 -6.45
CA GLY A 565 -11.25 2.80 -5.57
C GLY A 565 -12.31 1.75 -5.87
N ASN A 566 -12.08 0.53 -5.40
CA ASN A 566 -12.96 -0.63 -5.62
C ASN A 566 -14.28 -0.55 -4.84
N TYR A 567 -15.30 -1.26 -5.32
CA TYR A 567 -16.59 -1.44 -4.65
C TYR A 567 -16.52 -2.45 -3.48
N HIS A 568 -15.61 -2.22 -2.54
CA HIS A 568 -15.40 -3.09 -1.37
C HIS A 568 -15.46 -2.26 -0.08
N SER A 569 -16.51 -2.44 0.72
CA SER A 569 -16.72 -1.63 1.93
C SER A 569 -15.65 -1.84 3.02
N GLY A 570 -14.94 -2.98 3.02
CA GLY A 570 -13.82 -3.21 3.94
C GLY A 570 -12.62 -2.30 3.64
N THR A 571 -12.21 -2.21 2.37
CA THR A 571 -11.02 -1.43 1.98
C THR A 571 -11.34 0.06 1.92
N ALA A 572 -12.57 0.43 1.59
CA ALA A 572 -13.04 1.83 1.59
C ALA A 572 -12.90 2.54 2.95
N LYS A 573 -12.71 1.79 4.05
CA LYS A 573 -12.46 2.33 5.39
C LYS A 573 -11.00 2.75 5.61
N GLY A 574 -10.08 2.16 4.86
CA GLY A 574 -8.66 2.34 5.01
C GLY A 574 -7.97 3.11 3.89
N TYR A 575 -8.64 3.19 2.74
CA TYR A 575 -8.10 3.67 1.48
C TYR A 575 -8.67 5.06 1.21
N VAL A 576 -7.82 6.04 0.90
CA VAL A 576 -8.28 7.40 0.55
C VAL A 576 -8.67 7.42 -0.91
N ASP A 577 -9.97 7.33 -1.20
CA ASP A 577 -10.53 7.19 -2.56
C ASP A 577 -11.52 8.31 -2.90
N LEU A 578 -11.60 8.63 -4.19
CA LEU A 578 -12.57 9.56 -4.76
C LEU A 578 -13.57 8.83 -5.65
N GLY A 579 -14.82 9.30 -5.66
CA GLY A 579 -15.87 8.83 -6.57
C GLY A 579 -16.65 10.00 -7.15
N LEU A 580 -16.72 10.09 -8.47
CA LEU A 580 -17.52 11.09 -9.18
C LEU A 580 -18.85 10.48 -9.61
N PHE A 581 -19.96 11.02 -9.12
CA PHE A 581 -21.29 10.79 -9.67
C PHE A 581 -21.65 11.89 -10.65
N THR A 582 -22.15 11.51 -11.82
CA THR A 582 -22.53 12.48 -12.87
C THR A 582 -23.71 11.98 -13.69
N ALA A 583 -24.53 12.92 -14.16
CA ALA A 583 -25.58 12.70 -15.16
C ALA A 583 -25.18 13.24 -16.55
N ASP A 584 -23.89 13.57 -16.77
CA ASP A 584 -23.36 14.00 -18.06
C ASP A 584 -23.59 12.91 -19.13
N GLU A 585 -24.31 13.28 -20.19
CA GLU A 585 -24.71 12.37 -21.26
C GLU A 585 -23.51 11.82 -22.05
N ALA A 586 -22.43 12.59 -22.21
CA ALA A 586 -21.25 12.16 -22.94
C ALA A 586 -20.42 11.15 -22.10
N ILE A 587 -20.25 11.40 -20.80
CA ILE A 587 -19.64 10.42 -19.89
C ILE A 587 -20.49 9.14 -19.82
N GLY A 588 -21.82 9.29 -19.72
CA GLY A 588 -22.75 8.16 -19.74
C GLY A 588 -22.65 7.34 -21.04
N GLY A 589 -22.62 8.01 -22.19
CA GLY A 589 -22.44 7.40 -23.50
C GLY A 589 -21.10 6.66 -23.63
N ASP A 590 -20.01 7.26 -23.17
CA ASP A 590 -18.69 6.63 -23.14
C ASP A 590 -18.67 5.37 -22.25
N LEU A 591 -19.32 5.40 -21.08
CA LEU A 591 -19.45 4.21 -20.24
C LEU A 591 -20.31 3.13 -20.90
N VAL A 592 -21.38 3.49 -21.61
CA VAL A 592 -22.15 2.51 -22.40
C VAL A 592 -21.23 1.82 -23.40
N ASN A 593 -20.42 2.58 -24.13
CA ASN A 593 -19.48 2.04 -25.12
C ASN A 593 -18.40 1.18 -24.47
N LEU A 594 -17.85 1.62 -23.34
CA LEU A 594 -16.89 0.86 -22.55
C LEU A 594 -17.48 -0.49 -22.12
N PHE A 595 -18.67 -0.51 -21.52
CA PHE A 595 -19.33 -1.75 -21.11
C PHE A 595 -19.65 -2.67 -22.30
N ASN A 596 -20.06 -2.11 -23.44
CA ASN A 596 -20.31 -2.88 -24.65
C ASN A 596 -19.03 -3.47 -25.24
N SER A 597 -17.87 -2.84 -25.04
CA SER A 597 -16.58 -3.37 -25.50
C SER A 597 -16.18 -4.67 -24.80
N PHE A 598 -16.70 -4.93 -23.58
CA PHE A 598 -16.45 -6.17 -22.84
C PHE A 598 -17.36 -7.32 -23.25
N THR A 599 -18.58 -7.01 -23.70
CA THR A 599 -19.58 -8.01 -24.11
C THR A 599 -19.54 -8.30 -25.60
N THR A 600 -18.83 -7.49 -26.39
CA THR A 600 -18.68 -7.65 -27.84
C THR A 600 -17.24 -7.98 -28.22
N HIS A 601 -17.03 -8.45 -29.46
CA HIS A 601 -15.69 -8.73 -30.00
C HIS A 601 -15.01 -7.47 -30.59
N ALA A 602 -15.64 -6.30 -30.46
CA ALA A 602 -15.18 -5.05 -31.05
C ALA A 602 -14.69 -4.10 -29.96
N ARG A 603 -13.46 -3.59 -30.11
CA ARG A 603 -12.94 -2.52 -29.27
C ARG A 603 -13.52 -1.19 -29.71
N HIS A 604 -13.95 -0.38 -28.75
CA HIS A 604 -14.30 1.01 -28.97
C HIS A 604 -13.04 1.87 -28.80
N ARG A 605 -12.67 2.64 -29.84
CA ARG A 605 -11.38 3.35 -29.90
C ARG A 605 -11.49 4.85 -29.64
N GLU A 606 -12.67 5.41 -29.81
CA GLU A 606 -12.93 6.84 -29.70
C GLU A 606 -13.86 7.02 -28.51
N TYR A 607 -13.49 7.88 -27.56
CA TYR A 607 -14.33 8.25 -26.43
C TYR A 607 -14.45 9.77 -26.45
N ASP A 608 -15.64 10.29 -26.18
CA ASP A 608 -15.93 11.72 -26.31
C ASP A 608 -15.31 12.53 -25.18
N ARG A 609 -15.34 11.99 -23.95
CA ARG A 609 -14.84 12.65 -22.72
C ARG A 609 -13.92 11.75 -21.89
N LEU A 610 -14.23 10.46 -21.75
CA LEU A 610 -13.45 9.56 -20.90
C LEU A 610 -12.06 9.27 -21.48
N LEU A 611 -11.08 9.23 -20.58
CA LEU A 611 -9.76 8.69 -20.87
C LEU A 611 -9.73 7.22 -20.44
N VAL A 612 -9.68 6.33 -21.43
CA VAL A 612 -9.78 4.89 -21.27
C VAL A 612 -8.48 4.22 -21.71
N ALA A 613 -7.89 3.43 -20.82
CA ALA A 613 -6.79 2.55 -21.19
C ALA A 613 -7.32 1.24 -21.80
N PRO A 614 -6.60 0.62 -22.75
CA PRO A 614 -5.38 1.10 -23.39
C PRO A 614 -5.64 1.93 -24.67
N GLU A 615 -6.85 2.46 -24.84
CA GLU A 615 -7.31 3.01 -26.12
C GLU A 615 -6.83 4.45 -26.37
N ASN A 616 -7.14 5.40 -25.48
CA ASN A 616 -6.78 6.82 -25.66
C ASN A 616 -6.04 7.45 -24.46
N LEU A 617 -5.98 6.77 -23.29
CA LEU A 617 -5.41 7.34 -22.07
C LEU A 617 -3.95 7.78 -22.23
N ARG A 618 -3.06 6.90 -22.71
CA ARG A 618 -1.62 7.21 -22.89
C ARG A 618 -1.40 8.40 -23.81
N SER A 619 -2.06 8.39 -24.97
CA SER A 619 -1.91 9.47 -25.96
C SER A 619 -2.41 10.79 -25.39
N ARG A 620 -3.56 10.80 -24.71
CA ARG A 620 -4.13 12.04 -24.17
C ARG A 620 -3.30 12.62 -23.02
N VAL A 621 -2.82 11.79 -22.09
CA VAL A 621 -1.88 12.24 -21.04
C VAL A 621 -0.61 12.84 -21.66
N THR A 622 -0.07 12.20 -22.70
CA THR A 622 1.10 12.72 -23.42
C THR A 622 0.82 14.07 -24.08
N GLU A 623 -0.34 14.24 -24.70
CA GLU A 623 -0.77 15.51 -25.29
C GLU A 623 -0.90 16.63 -24.24
N LEU A 624 -1.55 16.34 -23.11
CA LEU A 624 -1.71 17.29 -22.01
C LEU A 624 -0.35 17.78 -21.49
N ILE A 625 0.60 16.87 -21.23
CA ILE A 625 1.97 17.23 -20.81
C ILE A 625 2.68 18.09 -21.87
N ARG A 626 2.55 17.72 -23.15
CA ARG A 626 3.18 18.47 -24.25
C ARG A 626 2.56 19.83 -24.47
N ASN A 627 1.28 20.01 -24.17
CA ASN A 627 0.61 21.29 -24.26
C ASN A 627 1.15 22.28 -23.23
N GLU A 628 1.27 21.86 -21.96
CA GLU A 628 1.94 22.66 -20.91
C GLU A 628 3.36 23.04 -21.34
N ALA A 629 4.11 22.09 -21.90
CA ALA A 629 5.45 22.35 -22.40
C ALA A 629 5.48 23.35 -23.57
N ALA A 630 4.44 23.42 -24.39
CA ALA A 630 4.32 24.42 -25.46
C ALA A 630 4.04 25.81 -24.88
N VAL A 631 3.08 25.91 -23.95
CA VAL A 631 2.74 27.17 -23.26
C VAL A 631 3.96 27.74 -22.52
N ALA A 632 4.71 26.91 -21.80
CA ALA A 632 5.92 27.32 -21.09
C ALA A 632 7.01 27.88 -22.03
N ARG A 633 7.23 27.23 -23.20
CA ARG A 633 8.20 27.72 -24.20
C ARG A 633 7.82 29.09 -24.77
N ASP A 634 6.53 29.35 -24.86
CA ASP A 634 6.00 30.63 -25.33
C ASP A 634 5.98 31.70 -24.20
N GLY A 635 6.46 31.35 -23.00
CA GLY A 635 6.54 32.24 -21.83
C GLY A 635 5.22 32.39 -21.07
N GLY A 636 4.25 31.52 -21.33
CA GLY A 636 2.99 31.44 -20.58
C GLY A 636 3.14 30.72 -19.24
N ASP A 637 2.11 30.85 -18.39
CA ASP A 637 2.03 30.13 -17.12
C ASP A 637 1.61 28.68 -17.39
N ALA A 638 2.45 27.73 -16.96
CA ALA A 638 2.27 26.30 -17.24
C ALA A 638 2.58 25.47 -16.00
N ARG A 639 1.63 24.61 -15.62
CA ARG A 639 1.70 23.84 -14.38
C ARG A 639 1.05 22.48 -14.52
N ILE A 640 1.70 21.47 -13.94
CA ILE A 640 1.18 20.11 -13.77
C ILE A 640 1.15 19.78 -12.28
N VAL A 641 0.00 19.34 -11.77
CA VAL A 641 -0.09 18.73 -10.44
C VAL A 641 -0.73 17.35 -10.61
N ALA A 642 0.02 16.29 -10.26
CA ALA A 642 -0.44 14.92 -10.47
C ALA A 642 -0.28 14.08 -9.20
N LYS A 643 -1.41 13.63 -8.66
CA LYS A 643 -1.50 12.71 -7.53
C LYS A 643 -1.79 11.31 -8.03
N MET A 644 -0.99 10.33 -7.60
CA MET A 644 -1.17 8.92 -7.95
C MET A 644 -0.45 7.99 -6.97
N ASN A 645 -0.61 6.69 -7.12
CA ASN A 645 0.10 5.71 -6.29
C ASN A 645 1.51 5.48 -6.79
N ALA A 646 1.69 5.41 -8.10
CA ALA A 646 2.98 5.17 -8.72
C ALA A 646 3.13 5.83 -10.09
N LEU A 647 4.33 6.34 -10.32
CA LEU A 647 4.86 6.82 -11.60
C LEU A 647 6.01 5.91 -12.02
N GLU A 648 5.70 4.98 -12.93
CA GLU A 648 6.62 3.92 -13.35
C GLU A 648 6.89 3.94 -14.86
N ASP A 649 5.98 4.47 -15.68
CA ASP A 649 6.12 4.39 -17.13
C ASP A 649 7.31 5.22 -17.66
N PRO A 650 8.30 4.60 -18.33
CA PRO A 650 9.49 5.31 -18.78
C PRO A 650 9.23 6.40 -19.82
N GLU A 651 8.17 6.27 -20.63
CA GLU A 651 7.83 7.26 -21.67
C GLU A 651 7.18 8.49 -21.06
N ILE A 652 6.22 8.31 -20.15
CA ILE A 652 5.61 9.42 -19.41
C ILE A 652 6.67 10.19 -18.62
N VAL A 653 7.61 9.50 -17.96
CA VAL A 653 8.74 10.16 -17.26
C VAL A 653 9.58 11.01 -18.21
N ARG A 654 9.86 10.54 -19.43
CA ARG A 654 10.58 11.35 -20.43
C ARG A 654 9.77 12.57 -20.89
N GLU A 655 8.46 12.45 -21.06
CA GLU A 655 7.60 13.60 -21.38
C GLU A 655 7.60 14.64 -20.25
N LEU A 656 7.56 14.21 -18.99
CA LEU A 656 7.68 15.11 -17.84
C LEU A 656 9.03 15.82 -17.80
N TYR A 657 10.14 15.14 -18.12
CA TYR A 657 11.45 15.81 -18.25
C TYR A 657 11.47 16.83 -19.39
N ARG A 658 10.81 16.55 -20.52
CA ARG A 658 10.69 17.53 -21.63
C ARG A 658 9.85 18.74 -21.22
N ALA A 659 8.80 18.54 -20.44
CA ALA A 659 7.99 19.62 -19.88
C ALA A 659 8.76 20.45 -18.86
N ALA A 660 9.48 19.82 -17.93
CA ALA A 660 10.32 20.50 -16.96
C ALA A 660 11.40 21.37 -17.64
N ARG A 661 12.08 20.84 -18.66
CA ARG A 661 13.04 21.60 -19.48
C ARG A 661 12.44 22.79 -20.22
N ALA A 662 11.16 22.73 -20.55
CA ALA A 662 10.45 23.83 -21.16
C ALA A 662 10.08 24.94 -20.16
N GLY A 663 10.26 24.69 -18.86
CA GLY A 663 9.93 25.63 -17.78
C GLY A 663 8.59 25.35 -17.09
N VAL A 664 7.95 24.22 -17.36
CA VAL A 664 6.69 23.83 -16.68
C VAL A 664 6.97 23.56 -15.21
N ASP A 665 6.17 24.13 -14.31
CA ASP A 665 6.19 23.82 -12.87
C ASP A 665 5.43 22.50 -12.62
N ILE A 666 6.10 21.50 -12.01
CA ILE A 666 5.54 20.16 -11.83
C ILE A 666 5.59 19.72 -10.37
N ASP A 667 4.41 19.44 -9.78
CA ASP A 667 4.26 18.76 -8.49
C ASP A 667 3.69 17.36 -8.68
N LEU A 668 4.45 16.35 -8.26
CA LEU A 668 4.03 14.97 -8.29
C LEU A 668 3.79 14.50 -6.85
N ILE A 669 2.57 14.08 -6.52
CA ILE A 669 2.23 13.50 -5.21
C ILE A 669 2.11 11.98 -5.40
N VAL A 670 3.23 11.28 -5.18
CA VAL A 670 3.38 9.84 -5.47
C VAL A 670 3.73 9.09 -4.19
N ARG A 671 2.79 8.31 -3.66
CA ARG A 671 3.04 7.60 -2.39
C ARG A 671 4.11 6.51 -2.53
N GLY A 672 4.05 5.72 -3.61
CA GLY A 672 4.80 4.49 -3.81
C GLY A 672 5.99 4.67 -4.75
N ILE A 673 5.97 3.93 -5.86
CA ILE A 673 7.04 3.91 -6.86
C ILE A 673 7.06 5.22 -7.66
N CYS A 674 8.21 5.89 -7.70
CA CYS A 674 8.50 6.99 -8.61
C CYS A 674 9.85 6.77 -9.29
N ARG A 675 9.87 6.68 -10.63
CA ARG A 675 11.11 6.59 -11.43
C ARG A 675 11.77 7.95 -11.70
N LEU A 676 11.02 9.04 -11.58
CA LEU A 676 11.51 10.39 -11.88
C LEU A 676 12.49 10.86 -10.80
N ARG A 677 13.56 11.55 -11.22
CA ARG A 677 14.54 12.21 -10.37
C ARG A 677 14.23 13.71 -10.33
N PRO A 678 13.74 14.28 -9.22
CA PRO A 678 13.46 15.72 -9.12
C PRO A 678 14.75 16.54 -8.91
N GLY A 679 14.67 17.86 -9.11
CA GLY A 679 15.70 18.80 -8.66
C GLY A 679 17.05 18.76 -9.42
N ILE A 680 17.13 18.10 -10.57
CA ILE A 680 18.36 18.06 -11.38
C ILE A 680 18.39 19.28 -12.30
N GLU A 681 19.41 20.14 -12.13
CA GLU A 681 19.60 21.33 -12.98
C GLU A 681 19.64 20.96 -14.47
N GLY A 682 18.93 21.72 -15.31
CA GLY A 682 18.83 21.47 -16.76
C GLY A 682 18.01 20.23 -17.18
N LEU A 683 17.44 19.49 -16.23
CA LEU A 683 16.60 18.31 -16.50
C LEU A 683 15.23 18.38 -15.80
N SER A 684 15.23 18.56 -14.49
CA SER A 684 14.06 18.48 -13.61
C SER A 684 14.07 19.53 -12.49
N GLY A 685 14.77 20.65 -12.70
CA GLY A 685 14.88 21.74 -11.72
C GLY A 685 13.56 22.41 -11.35
N THR A 686 12.47 22.18 -12.09
CA THR A 686 11.11 22.66 -11.78
C THR A 686 10.19 21.56 -11.23
N VAL A 687 10.74 20.36 -10.98
CA VAL A 687 9.96 19.19 -10.55
C VAL A 687 10.17 18.92 -9.07
N ARG A 688 9.05 18.76 -8.36
CA ARG A 688 9.00 18.27 -6.97
C ARG A 688 8.25 16.95 -6.92
N VAL A 689 8.76 16.02 -6.12
CA VAL A 689 8.07 14.76 -5.84
C VAL A 689 7.79 14.70 -4.34
N HIS A 690 6.51 14.73 -4.00
CA HIS A 690 5.97 14.62 -2.66
C HIS A 690 5.41 13.21 -2.43
N SER A 691 5.38 12.77 -1.19
CA SER A 691 4.70 11.54 -0.78
C SER A 691 4.07 11.71 0.59
N VAL A 692 2.88 11.15 0.78
CA VAL A 692 2.18 11.16 2.07
C VAL A 692 1.94 9.72 2.48
N VAL A 693 2.38 9.35 3.68
CA VAL A 693 2.21 8.03 4.30
C VAL A 693 1.68 8.27 5.72
N GLY A 694 0.72 7.46 6.17
CA GLY A 694 0.11 7.69 7.48
C GLY A 694 -1.00 6.71 7.83
N ARG A 695 -1.98 7.17 8.62
CA ARG A 695 -3.12 6.34 9.05
C ARG A 695 -3.86 5.70 7.87
N PHE A 696 -4.25 6.51 6.89
CA PHE A 696 -4.96 6.03 5.71
C PHE A 696 -4.00 5.84 4.55
N LEU A 697 -4.31 4.86 3.70
CA LEU A 697 -3.53 4.58 2.52
C LEU A 697 -4.02 5.42 1.36
N GLU A 698 -3.27 6.48 1.06
CA GLU A 698 -3.50 7.34 -0.09
C GLU A 698 -3.76 6.51 -1.36
N HIS A 699 -4.90 6.69 -2.04
CA HIS A 699 -5.28 5.90 -3.22
C HIS A 699 -5.76 6.72 -4.40
N SER A 700 -6.40 7.83 -4.09
CA SER A 700 -7.02 8.69 -5.07
C SER A 700 -5.98 9.17 -6.07
N ARG A 701 -6.45 9.29 -7.31
CA ARG A 701 -5.67 9.79 -8.43
C ARG A 701 -6.35 11.06 -8.92
N ILE A 702 -5.59 12.13 -8.96
CA ILE A 702 -6.05 13.46 -9.37
C ILE A 702 -5.01 14.00 -10.34
N TYR A 703 -5.44 14.45 -11.52
CA TYR A 703 -4.55 15.09 -12.49
C TYR A 703 -5.04 16.49 -12.79
N TYR A 704 -4.15 17.46 -12.68
CA TYR A 704 -4.38 18.86 -12.99
C TYR A 704 -3.36 19.34 -14.02
N PHE A 705 -3.87 20.03 -15.03
CA PHE A 705 -3.10 20.71 -16.08
C PHE A 705 -3.65 22.14 -16.19
N ALA A 706 -2.79 23.15 -16.03
CA ALA A 706 -3.19 24.56 -16.08
C ALA A 706 -3.80 25.00 -17.43
N ASN A 707 -3.43 24.31 -18.50
CA ASN A 707 -3.81 24.55 -19.88
C ASN A 707 -4.31 23.23 -20.51
N GLY A 708 -5.11 22.45 -19.79
CA GLY A 708 -5.52 21.12 -20.23
C GLY A 708 -6.72 21.08 -21.19
N GLU A 709 -7.52 22.15 -21.22
CA GLU A 709 -8.67 22.29 -22.12
C GLU A 709 -8.27 22.87 -23.48
N ASP A 710 -9.11 22.66 -24.50
CA ASP A 710 -8.84 23.13 -25.87
C ASP A 710 -8.79 24.67 -25.99
N ASP A 711 -9.43 25.40 -25.08
CA ASP A 711 -9.40 26.86 -24.99
C ASP A 711 -8.28 27.41 -24.11
N GLY A 712 -7.43 26.53 -23.57
CA GLY A 712 -6.35 26.86 -22.65
C GLY A 712 -6.77 27.01 -21.19
N ALA A 713 -8.02 26.67 -20.83
CA ALA A 713 -8.44 26.63 -19.44
C ALA A 713 -7.85 25.43 -18.67
N PRO A 714 -7.85 25.46 -17.31
CA PRO A 714 -7.39 24.35 -16.53
C PRO A 714 -8.31 23.13 -16.61
N ALA A 715 -7.71 21.94 -16.69
CA ALA A 715 -8.41 20.66 -16.72
C ALA A 715 -8.09 19.81 -15.50
N TYR A 716 -9.11 19.12 -14.97
CA TYR A 716 -9.03 18.26 -13.80
C TYR A 716 -9.56 16.88 -14.16
N PHE A 717 -8.90 15.84 -13.67
CA PHE A 717 -9.27 14.46 -13.94
C PHE A 717 -9.21 13.59 -12.68
N VAL A 718 -10.13 12.65 -12.57
CA VAL A 718 -10.17 11.63 -11.50
C VAL A 718 -10.48 10.25 -12.08
N GLY A 719 -9.87 9.20 -11.55
CA GLY A 719 -10.14 7.84 -12.00
C GLY A 719 -9.15 6.78 -11.54
N SER A 720 -9.14 5.65 -12.24
CA SER A 720 -8.53 4.42 -11.71
C SER A 720 -7.05 4.19 -12.07
N ALA A 721 -6.53 4.87 -13.11
CA ALA A 721 -5.21 4.56 -13.68
C ALA A 721 -4.07 5.26 -12.94
N ASP A 722 -3.00 4.54 -12.59
CA ASP A 722 -1.70 5.16 -12.32
C ASP A 722 -0.89 5.36 -13.62
N TRP A 723 0.21 6.12 -13.59
CA TRP A 723 1.13 6.25 -14.74
C TRP A 723 2.18 5.13 -14.72
N MET A 724 1.71 3.90 -14.87
CA MET A 724 2.54 2.70 -15.05
C MET A 724 2.23 2.05 -16.40
N THR A 725 3.23 1.42 -17.03
CA THR A 725 3.05 0.81 -18.36
C THR A 725 1.88 -0.17 -18.40
N ARG A 726 1.67 -0.95 -17.33
CA ARG A 726 0.54 -1.89 -17.25
C ARG A 726 -0.83 -1.18 -17.19
N ASN A 727 -0.95 -0.08 -16.46
CA ASN A 727 -2.21 0.66 -16.30
C ASN A 727 -2.56 1.38 -17.60
N LEU A 728 -1.53 1.85 -18.32
CA LEU A 728 -1.69 2.55 -19.59
C LEU A 728 -1.95 1.61 -20.78
N ASP A 729 -1.35 0.41 -20.80
CA ASP A 729 -1.35 -0.44 -22.02
C ASP A 729 -1.97 -1.83 -21.85
N ARG A 730 -2.03 -2.36 -20.62
CA ARG A 730 -2.40 -3.77 -20.36
C ARG A 730 -3.64 -3.93 -19.49
N ARG A 731 -4.20 -2.82 -19.02
CA ARG A 731 -5.42 -2.79 -18.22
C ARG A 731 -6.47 -1.94 -18.91
N VAL A 732 -7.72 -2.27 -18.62
CA VAL A 732 -8.82 -1.37 -18.87
C VAL A 732 -9.00 -0.51 -17.64
N GLU A 733 -8.73 0.78 -17.80
CA GLU A 733 -8.86 1.83 -16.79
C GLU A 733 -9.80 2.90 -17.31
N ALA A 734 -10.42 3.67 -16.42
CA ALA A 734 -11.25 4.81 -16.79
C ALA A 734 -10.91 6.02 -15.92
N VAL A 735 -10.73 7.16 -16.57
CA VAL A 735 -10.47 8.46 -15.95
C VAL A 735 -11.43 9.48 -16.56
N ALA A 736 -12.17 10.17 -15.71
CA ALA A 736 -13.17 11.16 -16.10
C ALA A 736 -12.62 12.59 -15.94
N PRO A 737 -12.90 13.49 -16.90
CA PRO A 737 -12.74 14.92 -16.67
C PRO A 737 -13.73 15.40 -15.61
N VAL A 738 -13.39 16.48 -14.92
CA VAL A 738 -14.22 17.09 -13.87
C VAL A 738 -14.51 18.53 -14.27
N ASP A 739 -15.75 18.80 -14.69
CA ASP A 739 -16.18 20.11 -15.18
C ASP A 739 -16.86 20.98 -14.13
N ASP A 740 -17.53 20.35 -13.15
CA ASP A 740 -18.24 21.05 -12.10
C ASP A 740 -17.28 21.94 -11.28
N PRO A 741 -17.47 23.28 -11.26
CA PRO A 741 -16.57 24.21 -10.58
C PRO A 741 -16.48 23.98 -9.07
N ALA A 742 -17.54 23.49 -8.42
CA ALA A 742 -17.53 23.19 -7.00
C ALA A 742 -16.70 21.94 -6.71
N ILE A 743 -16.77 20.93 -7.58
CA ILE A 743 -15.89 19.75 -7.48
C ILE A 743 -14.44 20.13 -7.76
N ARG A 744 -14.17 20.95 -8.79
CA ARG A 744 -12.82 21.46 -9.07
C ARG A 744 -12.24 22.11 -7.82
N ALA A 745 -12.97 23.03 -7.17
CA ALA A 745 -12.52 23.68 -5.93
C ALA A 745 -12.27 22.69 -4.76
N GLU A 746 -13.03 21.60 -4.65
CA GLU A 746 -12.76 20.56 -3.64
C GLU A 746 -11.48 19.77 -3.97
N LEU A 747 -11.24 19.42 -5.24
CA LEU A 747 -9.99 18.77 -5.66
C LEU A 747 -8.77 19.66 -5.40
N GLU A 748 -8.89 20.96 -5.69
CA GLU A 748 -7.88 21.96 -5.36
C GLU A 748 -7.59 21.99 -3.86
N THR A 749 -8.64 21.96 -3.04
CA THR A 749 -8.50 21.94 -1.58
C THR A 749 -7.80 20.67 -1.09
N VAL A 750 -8.14 19.51 -1.65
CA VAL A 750 -7.44 18.25 -1.35
C VAL A 750 -5.96 18.35 -1.69
N LEU A 751 -5.62 18.80 -2.91
CA LEU A 751 -4.23 18.96 -3.34
C LEU A 751 -3.49 20.00 -2.48
N ALA A 752 -4.14 21.10 -2.12
CA ALA A 752 -3.58 22.13 -1.23
C ALA A 752 -3.24 21.58 0.15
N HIS A 753 -4.15 20.81 0.76
CA HIS A 753 -3.88 20.17 2.05
C HIS A 753 -2.69 19.21 1.97
N MET A 754 -2.60 18.41 0.91
CA MET A 754 -1.48 17.51 0.70
C MET A 754 -0.15 18.25 0.51
N LEU A 755 -0.15 19.36 -0.24
CA LEU A 755 1.05 20.17 -0.50
C LEU A 755 1.42 21.11 0.66
N ALA A 756 0.51 21.38 1.59
CA ALA A 756 0.77 22.17 2.79
C ALA A 756 1.16 21.30 4.00
N ASP A 757 0.96 19.99 3.92
CA ASP A 757 1.25 19.06 5.00
C ASP A 757 2.72 19.15 5.43
N ASN A 758 2.93 19.27 6.73
CA ASN A 758 4.25 19.34 7.36
C ASN A 758 4.44 18.25 8.43
N ARG A 759 3.56 17.25 8.47
CA ARG A 759 3.56 16.17 9.47
C ARG A 759 3.83 14.80 8.86
N ARG A 760 3.21 14.51 7.72
CA ARG A 760 3.23 13.23 7.00
C ARG A 760 3.84 13.34 5.61
N ARG A 761 4.00 14.56 5.08
CA ARG A 761 4.59 14.79 3.76
C ARG A 761 6.10 14.57 3.76
N TRP A 762 6.54 13.87 2.73
CA TRP A 762 7.93 13.60 2.39
C TRP A 762 8.29 14.27 1.07
N LEU A 763 9.47 14.87 0.99
CA LEU A 763 10.05 15.41 -0.24
C LEU A 763 11.17 14.51 -0.74
N MET A 764 11.12 14.12 -2.01
CA MET A 764 12.10 13.26 -2.65
C MET A 764 13.35 14.06 -3.04
N ARG A 765 14.52 13.48 -2.80
CA ARG A 765 15.82 13.97 -3.27
C ARG A 765 16.15 13.44 -4.67
N PRO A 766 17.13 14.05 -5.37
CA PRO A 766 17.53 13.61 -6.71
C PRO A 766 18.07 12.17 -6.80
N ASP A 767 18.50 11.59 -5.68
CA ASP A 767 18.96 10.20 -5.57
C ASP A 767 17.82 9.19 -5.32
N GLY A 768 16.60 9.68 -5.06
CA GLY A 768 15.42 8.89 -4.74
C GLY A 768 15.20 8.61 -3.26
N SER A 769 16.08 9.09 -2.38
CA SER A 769 15.82 9.13 -0.94
C SER A 769 14.77 10.19 -0.60
N TYR A 770 14.17 10.10 0.59
CA TYR A 770 13.11 11.01 1.01
C TYR A 770 13.44 11.69 2.34
N VAL A 771 12.97 12.92 2.51
CA VAL A 771 13.03 13.69 3.75
C VAL A 771 11.60 13.97 4.20
N GLN A 772 11.25 13.60 5.42
CA GLN A 772 9.98 14.03 5.98
C GLN A 772 10.09 15.51 6.36
N LEU A 773 9.05 16.26 6.03
CA LEU A 773 8.91 17.62 6.56
C LEU A 773 8.46 17.52 8.02
N ASP A 774 8.90 18.49 8.81
CA ASP A 774 8.60 18.60 10.24
C ASP A 774 8.12 20.04 10.49
N PRO A 775 7.10 20.27 11.33
CA PRO A 775 6.72 21.63 11.68
C PRO A 775 7.88 22.32 12.41
N GLY A 776 8.18 23.56 12.03
CA GLY A 776 9.17 24.38 12.73
C GLY A 776 8.75 24.66 14.18
N GLU A 777 9.69 25.08 15.02
CA GLU A 777 9.40 25.42 16.41
C GLU A 777 8.39 26.58 16.49
N GLY A 778 7.17 26.28 16.96
CA GLY A 778 6.07 27.25 17.08
C GLY A 778 5.12 27.29 15.88
N ASP A 779 5.40 26.56 14.80
CA ASP A 779 4.49 26.45 13.64
C ASP A 779 3.34 25.47 13.92
N PRO A 780 2.14 25.71 13.37
CA PRO A 780 1.05 24.76 13.48
C PRO A 780 1.38 23.46 12.72
N THR A 781 1.02 22.33 13.33
CA THR A 781 1.05 21.03 12.66
C THR A 781 -0.11 20.93 11.67
N LEU A 782 0.21 20.64 10.41
CA LEU A 782 -0.72 20.42 9.32
C LEU A 782 -0.65 18.96 8.89
N ASP A 783 -1.65 18.18 9.33
CA ASP A 783 -1.83 16.78 8.95
C ASP A 783 -2.98 16.67 7.93
N THR A 784 -2.68 16.20 6.73
CA THR A 784 -3.66 16.01 5.64
C THR A 784 -4.86 15.17 6.09
N HIS A 785 -4.60 14.03 6.75
CA HIS A 785 -5.66 13.08 7.11
C HIS A 785 -6.58 13.68 8.17
N GLU A 786 -6.02 14.35 9.18
CA GLU A 786 -6.81 15.00 10.23
C GLU A 786 -7.64 16.16 9.68
N ARG A 787 -7.06 16.98 8.80
CA ARG A 787 -7.75 18.13 8.22
C ARG A 787 -8.89 17.72 7.29
N LEU A 788 -8.68 16.71 6.45
CA LEU A 788 -9.74 16.19 5.58
C LEU A 788 -10.85 15.49 6.37
N ALA A 789 -10.47 14.77 7.44
CA ALA A 789 -11.42 14.19 8.39
C ALA A 789 -12.26 15.28 9.08
N GLU A 790 -11.62 16.33 9.59
CA GLU A 790 -12.33 17.44 10.25
C GLU A 790 -13.24 18.19 9.27
N ARG A 791 -12.81 18.42 8.03
CA ARG A 791 -13.67 19.00 6.99
C ARG A 791 -14.91 18.15 6.73
N ALA A 792 -14.76 16.83 6.62
CA ALA A 792 -15.90 15.94 6.43
C ALA A 792 -16.86 15.98 7.64
N ARG A 793 -16.33 16.11 8.86
CA ARG A 793 -17.12 16.26 10.09
C ARG A 793 -17.88 17.59 10.14
N GLN A 794 -17.25 18.68 9.72
CA GLN A 794 -17.87 20.02 9.66
C GLN A 794 -18.94 20.13 8.57
N ALA A 795 -18.71 19.48 7.42
CA ALA A 795 -19.67 19.44 6.32
C ALA A 795 -20.85 18.51 6.62
N ALA A 796 -20.71 17.56 7.54
CA ALA A 796 -21.76 16.61 7.87
C ALA A 796 -23.01 17.34 8.39
N PRO A 797 -24.21 17.04 7.84
CA PRO A 797 -25.44 17.66 8.30
C PRO A 797 -25.76 17.23 9.74
N GLU A 798 -26.36 18.13 10.52
CA GLU A 798 -26.77 17.86 11.90
C GLU A 798 -27.67 16.62 11.95
N ALA A 799 -27.39 15.71 12.89
CA ALA A 799 -28.20 14.51 13.07
C ALA A 799 -29.64 14.90 13.46
N ASP A 800 -30.60 14.58 12.59
CA ASP A 800 -32.02 14.81 12.87
C ASP A 800 -32.43 13.95 14.08
N THR A 801 -32.75 14.58 15.21
CA THR A 801 -33.13 13.92 16.47
C THR A 801 -34.51 13.23 16.41
N ARG A 802 -35.06 13.05 15.21
CA ARG A 802 -36.42 12.55 14.94
C ARG A 802 -36.45 11.31 14.06
N SER A 803 -35.60 10.32 14.29
CA SER A 803 -35.89 8.95 13.84
C SER A 803 -35.22 7.94 14.76
N SER A 804 -36.03 7.35 15.64
CA SER A 804 -35.64 6.19 16.44
C SER A 804 -36.08 4.91 15.73
N SER A 805 -35.17 3.93 15.75
CA SER A 805 -35.28 2.54 15.29
C SER A 805 -34.82 2.30 13.84
N SER A 806 -33.72 1.55 13.72
CA SER A 806 -32.85 1.26 12.57
C SER A 806 -32.07 2.46 12.01
N ASP A 807 -30.85 2.67 12.50
CA ASP A 807 -29.82 3.49 11.86
C ASP A 807 -29.13 2.63 10.78
N PRO A 808 -29.40 2.82 9.48
CA PRO A 808 -28.75 2.06 8.42
C PRO A 808 -27.35 2.60 8.10
N GLY A 809 -26.95 3.74 8.70
CA GLY A 809 -25.87 4.59 8.21
C GLY A 809 -24.65 4.72 9.11
N ARG A 810 -24.59 4.04 10.27
CA ARG A 810 -23.38 4.01 11.10
C ARG A 810 -22.59 2.75 10.77
N GLU A 811 -21.68 2.89 9.83
CA GLU A 811 -20.69 1.84 9.56
C GLU A 811 -19.82 1.65 10.81
N PRO A 812 -19.51 0.39 11.20
CA PRO A 812 -18.61 0.13 12.32
C PRO A 812 -17.22 0.72 12.02
N GLU A 813 -16.45 0.92 13.08
CA GLU A 813 -15.12 1.54 13.08
C GLU A 813 -14.18 1.01 11.98
N VAL A 814 -13.20 1.84 11.60
CA VAL A 814 -12.18 1.50 10.61
C VAL A 814 -11.22 0.45 11.20
N ASP A 815 -11.25 -0.75 10.64
CA ASP A 815 -10.21 -1.76 10.85
C ASP A 815 -9.07 -1.49 9.85
N LEU A 816 -7.87 -1.16 10.36
CA LEU A 816 -6.72 -0.76 9.54
C LEU A 816 -5.78 -1.94 9.16
N ASP A 817 -6.05 -3.18 9.57
CA ASP A 817 -5.05 -4.27 9.57
C ASP A 817 -4.74 -4.89 8.19
N GLU A 818 -5.61 -4.71 7.18
CA GLU A 818 -5.42 -5.23 5.81
C GLU A 818 -4.88 -4.19 4.81
N ILE A 819 -4.64 -2.94 5.25
CA ILE A 819 -4.58 -1.82 4.32
C ILE A 819 -3.28 -1.74 3.52
N TYR A 820 -2.15 -1.86 4.21
CA TYR A 820 -0.85 -1.57 3.61
C TYR A 820 -0.24 -2.76 2.88
N THR A 821 -0.82 -3.94 3.08
CA THR A 821 -0.26 -5.27 2.77
C THR A 821 -0.91 -5.90 1.55
N ASP A 822 -1.70 -5.14 0.82
CA ASP A 822 -2.25 -5.48 -0.49
C ASP A 822 -1.59 -4.53 -1.51
N MET A 823 -0.24 -4.51 -1.51
CA MET A 823 0.60 -3.75 -2.47
C MET A 823 0.58 -4.38 -3.86
N ASP A 824 -0.25 -5.42 -4.01
CA ASP A 824 -0.14 -6.49 -4.98
C ASP A 824 -0.87 -6.24 -6.31
N ASP A 825 -1.64 -5.14 -6.42
CA ASP A 825 -2.19 -4.48 -7.62
C ASP A 825 -3.57 -3.88 -7.31
N ARG A 826 -3.62 -2.66 -6.77
CA ARG A 826 -3.73 -1.41 -7.57
C ARG A 826 -2.78 -1.27 -8.76
#